data_AF-A0AAN6LHE6-F1
#
_entry.id   AF-A0AAN6LHE6-F1
#
_cell.length_a   1.000
_cell.length_b   1.000
_cell.length_c   1.000
_cell.angle_alpha   90.00
_cell.angle_beta   90.00
_cell.angle_gamma   90.00
#
_symmetry.space_group_name_H-M   'P 1'
#
loop_
_entity.id
_entity.type
_entity.pdbx_description
1 polymer ?
#
loop_
_entity_poly.entity_id
_entity_poly.type
_entity_poly.pdbx_seq_one_letter_code
_entity_poly.pdbx_strand_id
1 'polypeptide(L)'
;MPAELPKNSRAWSLGVKKHGIQNHTIFTIDGATTIESASKISIKQHLMLRTLQSKIYNPLFIPLVPLGLAQYHTAASKWLEEFPPYQRYLASIEKTKDITPLTDSDEFDLGLFEIPRAQQLQVLNLLGGQGGALKLYEETVNGALISFLSALSLKHPDRRGSEWVPTRLPFKVKFGKVEYEARIDGYFGNIQTSSILVIVEAKAGNRENHETQVSRQEDAEIVAWIMANDIPPQNPTWLVSQDGKELYLTHVSFSDRCKTYLRTGTPTNPQNPNDFLRIKRYGPWKLDDWREIDEFAKAVLAIMLQVATLGPGEVTELDQNRQIDPQINPHLADGNANMTTPQNGKPFALGYLDQGKTYILLRGRLFDLPPSGTEGLDPHAEVITVLSRQGGRLVLQHDSDYISKSGTAIRKSESEAMKLVAKHTSIPVPRVIYAQFLAGDNITSPNPSGNNIGMTIIPGAPLDKSWNSLDDETKQSVCNQTWNLIAKLQTIPRPAHLDGLFQGLADGSPTEDALLEDLNQPPQPLRTDDDLRARIYQRYLHCGGLKYKDELLTMLPQSSASVFTHADIAPRNIMVDERHGITGILDWEWAGWYPDYWEYAQIMRPACRLGDWQEWMDRTAPQRWDIAGITAARRVLF
;
A
#
# COMPACT_ATOMS: atom_id res chain seq x y z
N MET A 1 -1.64 15.92 -29.18
CA MET A 1 -1.64 15.33 -27.83
C MET A 1 -0.53 14.29 -27.79
N PRO A 2 0.42 14.35 -26.84
CA PRO A 2 1.44 13.31 -26.70
C PRO A 2 0.75 11.95 -26.59
N ALA A 3 1.31 10.92 -27.24
CA ALA A 3 0.79 9.57 -27.11
C ALA A 3 1.06 9.09 -25.67
N GLU A 4 0.02 9.10 -24.83
CA GLU A 4 0.12 8.67 -23.44
C GLU A 4 0.59 7.22 -23.33
N LEU A 5 1.41 6.96 -22.31
CA LEU A 5 1.95 5.63 -22.05
C LEU A 5 0.84 4.70 -21.56
N PRO A 6 0.87 3.42 -21.97
CA PRO A 6 -0.19 2.49 -21.62
C PRO A 6 -0.18 2.21 -20.12
N LYS A 7 -1.33 2.40 -19.48
CA LYS A 7 -1.48 2.22 -18.02
C LYS A 7 -1.99 0.87 -17.60
N ASN A 8 -2.64 0.19 -18.53
CA ASN A 8 -3.18 -1.15 -18.37
C ASN A 8 -3.12 -1.88 -19.72
N SER A 9 -3.32 -3.20 -19.71
CA SER A 9 -3.27 -4.04 -20.92
C SER A 9 -4.26 -3.59 -22.00
N ARG A 10 -5.38 -2.95 -21.60
CA ARG A 10 -6.33 -2.33 -22.52
C ARG A 10 -5.75 -1.11 -23.25
N ALA A 11 -5.19 -0.15 -22.52
CA ALA A 11 -4.56 1.04 -23.10
C ALA A 11 -3.41 0.63 -24.03
N TRP A 12 -2.65 -0.38 -23.65
CA TRP A 12 -1.63 -1.00 -24.49
C TRP A 12 -2.22 -1.58 -25.78
N SER A 13 -3.27 -2.39 -25.69
CA SER A 13 -3.92 -3.01 -26.85
C SER A 13 -4.47 -1.97 -27.83
N LEU A 14 -5.04 -0.87 -27.32
CA LEU A 14 -5.48 0.27 -28.12
C LEU A 14 -4.29 0.96 -28.82
N GLY A 15 -3.18 1.17 -28.11
CA GLY A 15 -1.93 1.70 -28.69
C GLY A 15 -1.40 0.81 -29.81
N VAL A 16 -1.36 -0.49 -29.59
CA VAL A 16 -0.94 -1.50 -30.57
C VAL A 16 -1.82 -1.48 -31.82
N LYS A 17 -3.14 -1.41 -31.65
CA LYS A 17 -4.10 -1.29 -32.77
C LYS A 17 -3.94 0.03 -33.52
N LYS A 18 -3.83 1.14 -32.80
CA LYS A 18 -3.66 2.50 -33.35
C LYS A 18 -2.40 2.60 -34.22
N HIS A 19 -1.34 1.89 -33.86
CA HIS A 19 -0.07 1.94 -34.57
C HIS A 19 0.15 0.79 -35.58
N GLY A 20 -0.83 -0.10 -35.76
CA GLY A 20 -0.79 -1.17 -36.75
C GLY A 20 0.21 -2.29 -36.44
N ILE A 21 0.46 -2.56 -35.15
CA ILE A 21 1.50 -3.51 -34.70
C ILE A 21 0.93 -4.76 -34.01
N GLN A 22 -0.34 -5.11 -34.27
CA GLN A 22 -1.06 -6.21 -33.59
C GLN A 22 -0.38 -7.58 -33.73
N ASN A 23 0.27 -7.83 -34.87
CA ASN A 23 0.95 -9.09 -35.16
C ASN A 23 2.48 -8.96 -35.07
N HIS A 24 2.97 -7.89 -34.45
CA HIS A 24 4.40 -7.62 -34.33
C HIS A 24 4.85 -7.70 -32.87
N THR A 25 6.08 -8.15 -32.69
CA THR A 25 6.80 -8.07 -31.42
C THR A 25 8.12 -7.36 -31.63
N ILE A 26 8.83 -7.07 -30.54
CA ILE A 26 10.16 -6.45 -30.63
C ILE A 26 11.15 -7.29 -31.47
N PHE A 27 10.85 -8.58 -31.72
CA PHE A 27 11.63 -9.51 -32.54
C PHE A 27 11.30 -9.48 -34.04
N THR A 28 10.11 -8.99 -34.42
CA THR A 28 9.61 -9.07 -35.80
C THR A 28 9.69 -7.74 -36.54
N ILE A 29 10.51 -6.80 -36.04
CA ILE A 29 10.75 -5.52 -36.70
C ILE A 29 11.77 -5.75 -37.82
N ASP A 30 11.41 -5.41 -39.07
CA ASP A 30 12.28 -5.60 -40.24
C ASP A 30 13.45 -4.60 -40.31
N GLY A 31 14.49 -4.98 -41.05
CA GLY A 31 15.89 -4.50 -40.98
C GLY A 31 16.22 -3.03 -41.29
N ALA A 32 15.26 -2.10 -41.23
CA ALA A 32 15.47 -0.65 -41.31
C ALA A 32 15.25 0.08 -39.96
N THR A 33 15.12 -0.68 -38.86
CA THR A 33 14.58 -0.18 -37.57
C THR A 33 15.32 -0.74 -36.35
N THR A 34 16.66 -0.75 -36.37
CA THR A 34 17.47 -0.87 -35.15
C THR A 34 17.15 0.32 -34.23
N ILE A 35 16.85 0.05 -32.96
CA ILE A 35 16.76 1.13 -31.96
C ILE A 35 18.21 1.49 -31.65
N GLU A 36 18.70 2.61 -32.15
CA GLU A 36 20.09 3.02 -31.89
C GLU A 36 20.33 3.32 -30.39
N SER A 37 19.30 3.83 -29.71
CA SER A 37 19.38 4.29 -28.33
C SER A 37 18.01 4.27 -27.66
N ALA A 38 17.95 3.93 -26.36
CA ALA A 38 16.76 4.09 -25.52
C ALA A 38 16.17 5.51 -25.60
N SER A 39 17.01 6.55 -25.65
CA SER A 39 16.57 7.95 -25.77
C SER A 39 15.85 8.30 -27.09
N LYS A 40 15.99 7.45 -28.11
CA LYS A 40 15.35 7.59 -29.43
C LYS A 40 14.23 6.58 -29.66
N ILE A 41 13.82 5.83 -28.64
CA ILE A 41 12.81 4.77 -28.82
C ILE A 41 11.48 5.35 -29.34
N SER A 42 10.97 4.79 -30.43
CA SER A 42 9.67 5.20 -30.98
C SER A 42 8.52 4.65 -30.15
N ILE A 43 7.33 5.25 -30.27
CA ILE A 43 6.10 4.74 -29.60
C ILE A 43 5.79 3.29 -29.99
N LYS A 44 6.07 2.89 -31.24
CA LYS A 44 5.87 1.51 -31.72
C LYS A 44 6.77 0.54 -31.00
N GLN A 45 8.05 0.89 -30.90
CA GLN A 45 9.07 0.08 -30.22
C GLN A 45 8.81 0.01 -28.71
N HIS A 46 8.44 1.12 -28.08
CA HIS A 46 8.07 1.17 -26.67
C HIS A 46 6.88 0.27 -26.33
N LEU A 47 5.80 0.31 -27.15
CA LEU A 47 4.67 -0.61 -26.97
C LEU A 47 5.11 -2.08 -27.06
N MET A 48 6.07 -2.42 -27.90
CA MET A 48 6.58 -3.79 -27.99
C MET A 48 7.43 -4.22 -26.78
N LEU A 49 7.85 -3.30 -25.90
CA LEU A 49 8.50 -3.65 -24.63
C LEU A 49 7.50 -4.13 -23.57
N ARG A 50 6.19 -4.00 -23.81
CA ARG A 50 5.10 -4.42 -22.90
C ARG A 50 5.26 -3.86 -21.48
N THR A 51 5.54 -2.57 -21.37
CA THR A 51 5.48 -1.86 -20.08
C THR A 51 4.09 -1.30 -19.84
N LEU A 52 3.67 -1.27 -18.58
CA LEU A 52 2.44 -0.63 -18.10
C LEU A 52 2.81 0.37 -17.00
N GLN A 53 2.60 1.65 -17.27
CA GLN A 53 2.90 2.71 -16.31
C GLN A 53 1.67 3.09 -15.49
N SER A 54 1.80 3.01 -14.18
CA SER A 54 0.77 3.50 -13.25
C SER A 54 0.77 5.03 -13.21
N LYS A 55 -0.27 5.66 -12.65
CA LYS A 55 -0.19 7.10 -12.33
C LYS A 55 1.02 7.35 -11.40
N ILE A 56 1.58 8.55 -11.47
CA ILE A 56 2.51 9.02 -10.45
C ILE A 56 1.75 9.06 -9.12
N TYR A 57 2.20 8.25 -8.17
CA TYR A 57 1.64 8.18 -6.82
C TYR A 57 2.20 9.31 -5.97
N ASN A 58 1.35 9.88 -5.12
CA ASN A 58 1.71 11.01 -4.28
C ASN A 58 2.94 10.66 -3.40
N PRO A 59 3.92 11.58 -3.29
CA PRO A 59 5.17 11.38 -2.54
C PRO A 59 4.97 10.94 -1.09
N LEU A 60 3.87 11.34 -0.44
CA LEU A 60 3.54 10.97 0.93
C LEU A 60 3.00 9.53 1.07
N PHE A 61 2.91 8.77 -0.03
CA PHE A 61 2.20 7.50 -0.11
C PHE A 61 3.01 6.40 -0.81
N ILE A 62 4.28 6.21 -0.43
CA ILE A 62 4.99 4.97 -0.80
C ILE A 62 4.44 3.82 0.05
N PRO A 63 3.86 2.76 -0.56
CA PRO A 63 3.27 1.66 0.18
C PRO A 63 4.38 0.73 0.68
N LEU A 64 5.00 1.08 1.82
CA LEU A 64 6.21 0.44 2.34
C LEU A 64 6.10 -1.07 2.47
N VAL A 65 4.97 -1.58 2.97
CA VAL A 65 4.83 -3.01 3.27
C VAL A 65 4.68 -3.90 2.02
N PRO A 66 3.78 -3.62 1.04
CA PRO A 66 3.74 -4.42 -0.20
C PRO A 66 5.02 -4.30 -1.04
N LEU A 67 5.82 -3.27 -0.82
CA LEU A 67 7.14 -3.12 -1.43
C LEU A 67 8.25 -3.80 -0.63
N GLY A 68 7.95 -4.43 0.51
CA GLY A 68 8.94 -5.05 1.39
C GLY A 68 9.90 -4.06 2.06
N LEU A 69 9.56 -2.78 2.11
CA LEU A 69 10.39 -1.67 2.63
C LEU A 69 10.14 -1.35 4.10
N ALA A 70 9.09 -1.85 4.74
CA ALA A 70 8.65 -1.36 6.06
C ALA A 70 9.73 -1.43 7.17
N GLN A 71 10.42 -2.56 7.30
CA GLN A 71 11.51 -2.71 8.27
C GLN A 71 12.72 -1.83 7.91
N TYR A 72 13.04 -1.74 6.63
CA TYR A 72 14.16 -0.95 6.13
C TYR A 72 13.90 0.55 6.26
N HIS A 73 12.66 0.97 6.10
CA HIS A 73 12.22 2.34 6.32
C HIS A 73 12.30 2.71 7.80
N THR A 74 11.91 1.81 8.69
CA THR A 74 12.07 2.04 10.13
C THR A 74 13.54 2.22 10.50
N ALA A 75 14.43 1.37 9.95
CA ALA A 75 15.87 1.48 10.15
C ALA A 75 16.45 2.78 9.55
N ALA A 76 16.03 3.13 8.32
CA ALA A 76 16.45 4.34 7.63
C ALA A 76 16.02 5.61 8.38
N SER A 77 14.76 5.69 8.82
CA SER A 77 14.22 6.80 9.62
C SER A 77 15.03 6.99 10.88
N LYS A 78 15.23 5.92 11.66
CA LYS A 78 16.02 5.98 12.89
C LYS A 78 17.45 6.46 12.64
N TRP A 79 18.11 5.90 11.63
CA TRP A 79 19.48 6.29 11.27
C TRP A 79 19.57 7.77 10.92
N LEU A 80 18.68 8.28 10.07
CA LEU A 80 18.68 9.67 9.63
C LEU A 80 18.35 10.63 10.78
N GLU A 81 17.41 10.28 11.67
CA GLU A 81 17.09 11.04 12.89
C GLU A 81 18.30 11.16 13.82
N GLU A 82 19.08 10.09 13.96
CA GLU A 82 20.27 10.03 14.82
C GLU A 82 21.54 10.58 14.14
N PHE A 83 21.50 10.94 12.85
CA PHE A 83 22.68 11.38 12.08
C PHE A 83 22.82 12.91 12.01
N PRO A 84 23.70 13.56 12.82
CA PRO A 84 23.70 15.01 12.97
C PRO A 84 23.98 15.83 11.70
N PRO A 85 24.89 15.43 10.79
CA PRO A 85 25.08 16.12 9.52
C PRO A 85 23.80 16.21 8.68
N TYR A 86 22.97 15.16 8.71
CA TYR A 86 21.70 15.13 7.98
C TYR A 86 20.65 16.07 8.60
N GLN A 87 20.56 16.11 9.92
CA GLN A 87 19.66 17.04 10.63
C GLN A 87 20.02 18.50 10.33
N ARG A 88 21.32 18.83 10.32
CA ARG A 88 21.81 20.17 9.92
C ARG A 88 21.48 20.49 8.46
N TYR A 89 21.59 19.50 7.57
CA TYR A 89 21.19 19.63 6.17
C TYR A 89 19.70 19.94 6.00
N LEU A 90 18.80 19.23 6.67
CA LEU A 90 17.35 19.52 6.63
C LEU A 90 17.05 20.94 7.14
N ALA A 91 17.66 21.35 8.25
CA ALA A 91 17.53 22.70 8.79
C ALA A 91 18.01 23.78 7.80
N SER A 92 19.06 23.49 7.02
CA SER A 92 19.55 24.40 5.98
C SER A 92 18.51 24.63 4.88
N ILE A 93 17.75 23.60 4.49
CA ILE A 93 16.68 23.71 3.48
C ILE A 93 15.53 24.54 4.05
N GLU A 94 15.14 24.29 5.30
CA GLU A 94 14.07 25.05 5.96
C GLU A 94 14.39 26.55 6.05
N LYS A 95 15.65 26.90 6.37
CA LYS A 95 16.08 28.30 6.51
C LYS A 95 16.24 29.03 5.16
N THR A 96 16.60 28.33 4.09
CA THR A 96 16.85 28.91 2.75
C THR A 96 15.63 28.83 1.82
N LYS A 97 14.42 28.81 2.39
CA LYS A 97 13.16 28.76 1.65
C LYS A 97 13.02 29.88 0.60
N ASP A 98 13.66 31.02 0.86
CA ASP A 98 13.92 32.09 -0.10
C ASP A 98 15.34 31.91 -0.65
N ILE A 99 15.44 31.31 -1.83
CA ILE A 99 16.67 30.96 -2.56
C ILE A 99 17.75 32.04 -2.39
N THR A 100 18.73 31.78 -1.54
CA THR A 100 19.88 32.67 -1.26
C THR A 100 21.17 31.89 -1.53
N PRO A 101 22.14 32.47 -2.27
CA PRO A 101 23.45 31.83 -2.45
C PRO A 101 24.11 31.58 -1.09
N LEU A 102 24.79 30.44 -0.94
CA LEU A 102 25.67 30.23 0.21
C LEU A 102 26.70 31.36 0.22
N THR A 103 26.70 32.15 1.29
CA THR A 103 27.69 33.20 1.55
C THR A 103 28.82 32.64 2.40
N ASP A 104 30.01 33.23 2.36
CA ASP A 104 31.14 32.85 3.24
C ASP A 104 30.79 32.96 4.75
N SER A 105 29.64 33.54 5.08
CA SER A 105 29.08 33.68 6.43
C SER A 105 28.04 32.62 6.82
N ASP A 106 27.72 31.64 5.96
CA ASP A 106 26.71 30.63 6.31
C ASP A 106 27.20 29.67 7.41
N GLU A 107 26.42 29.64 8.48
CA GLU A 107 26.79 29.16 9.82
C GLU A 107 26.72 27.61 9.97
N PHE A 108 26.50 26.87 8.88
CA PHE A 108 26.22 25.44 8.95
C PHE A 108 27.44 24.60 8.56
N ASP A 109 28.08 23.97 9.53
CA ASP A 109 28.91 22.78 9.27
C ASP A 109 27.97 21.64 8.82
N LEU A 110 27.82 21.43 7.51
CA LEU A 110 26.93 20.39 6.96
C LEU A 110 27.59 19.01 6.85
N GLY A 111 28.87 18.90 7.19
CA GLY A 111 29.65 17.68 7.04
C GLY A 111 29.50 17.07 5.64
N LEU A 112 29.06 15.81 5.56
CA LEU A 112 28.89 15.09 4.28
C LEU A 112 27.87 15.73 3.32
N PHE A 113 26.98 16.59 3.83
CA PHE A 113 25.91 17.20 3.03
C PHE A 113 26.25 18.58 2.47
N GLU A 114 27.47 19.09 2.69
CA GLU A 114 27.91 20.40 2.18
C GLU A 114 27.93 20.42 0.64
N ILE A 115 28.59 19.44 0.02
CA ILE A 115 28.64 19.30 -1.45
C ILE A 115 27.24 19.06 -2.04
N PRO A 116 26.45 18.08 -1.55
CA PRO A 116 25.07 17.89 -2.02
C PRO A 116 24.21 19.15 -1.95
N ARG A 117 24.28 19.88 -0.82
CA ARG A 117 23.48 21.09 -0.63
C ARG A 117 23.86 22.19 -1.62
N ALA A 118 25.15 22.43 -1.81
CA ALA A 118 25.64 23.41 -2.77
C ALA A 118 25.20 23.07 -4.21
N GLN A 119 25.27 21.79 -4.60
CA GLN A 119 24.84 21.34 -5.94
C GLN A 119 23.32 21.42 -6.13
N GLN A 120 22.52 21.11 -5.11
CA GLN A 120 21.06 21.28 -5.16
C GLN A 120 20.66 22.76 -5.29
N LEU A 121 21.33 23.66 -4.56
CA LEU A 121 21.12 25.11 -4.71
C LEU A 121 21.49 25.57 -6.13
N GLN A 122 22.56 25.04 -6.70
CA GLN A 122 22.93 25.33 -8.09
C GLN A 122 21.82 24.89 -9.07
N VAL A 123 21.24 23.69 -8.88
CA VAL A 123 20.10 23.23 -9.67
C VAL A 123 18.90 24.17 -9.54
N LEU A 124 18.52 24.55 -8.31
CA LEU A 124 17.41 25.46 -8.04
C LEU A 124 17.62 26.86 -8.66
N ASN A 125 18.83 27.41 -8.53
CA ASN A 125 19.20 28.73 -9.08
C ASN A 125 19.14 28.78 -10.61
N LEU A 126 19.71 27.77 -11.27
CA LEU A 126 19.74 27.69 -12.73
C LEU A 126 18.35 27.41 -13.31
N LEU A 127 17.53 26.60 -12.63
CA LEU A 127 16.16 26.31 -13.04
C LEU A 127 15.22 27.53 -12.87
N GLY A 128 15.41 28.31 -11.80
CA GLY A 128 14.63 29.52 -11.51
C GLY A 128 15.01 30.76 -12.34
N GLY A 129 16.01 30.66 -13.22
CA GLY A 129 16.47 31.77 -14.07
C GLY A 129 17.31 32.83 -13.35
N GLN A 130 17.74 32.57 -12.12
CA GLN A 130 18.58 33.49 -11.32
C GLN A 130 20.08 33.38 -11.66
N GLY A 131 20.49 32.42 -12.49
CA GLY A 131 21.88 32.21 -12.92
C GLY A 131 22.37 33.09 -14.08
N GLY A 132 21.63 34.14 -14.47
CA GLY A 132 21.97 34.96 -15.63
C GLY A 132 21.89 34.16 -16.95
N ALA A 133 22.94 34.20 -17.78
CA ALA A 133 22.99 33.53 -19.09
C ALA A 133 23.33 32.03 -19.04
N LEU A 134 23.53 31.45 -17.85
CA LEU A 134 23.94 30.05 -17.69
C LEU A 134 22.75 29.09 -17.78
N LYS A 135 22.93 28.00 -18.53
CA LYS A 135 21.92 26.95 -18.75
C LYS A 135 22.13 25.78 -17.77
N LEU A 136 21.04 25.19 -17.27
CA LEU A 136 21.07 23.94 -16.52
C LEU A 136 21.35 22.75 -17.46
N TYR A 137 22.34 21.92 -17.12
CA TYR A 137 22.72 20.70 -17.85
C TYR A 137 22.37 19.44 -17.06
N GLU A 138 22.17 18.32 -17.76
CA GLU A 138 21.80 17.03 -17.14
C GLU A 138 22.90 16.56 -16.18
N GLU A 139 24.16 16.79 -16.51
CA GLU A 139 25.32 16.47 -15.67
C GLU A 139 25.28 17.18 -14.31
N THR A 140 24.75 18.41 -14.25
CA THR A 140 24.61 19.17 -13.00
C THR A 140 23.54 18.53 -12.10
N VAL A 141 22.42 18.12 -12.70
CA VAL A 141 21.33 17.43 -11.99
C VAL A 141 21.81 16.06 -11.49
N ASN A 142 22.48 15.28 -12.35
CA ASN A 142 23.04 13.98 -11.97
C ASN A 142 24.08 14.11 -10.85
N GLY A 143 24.96 15.10 -10.93
CA GLY A 143 25.96 15.37 -9.89
C GLY A 143 25.32 15.65 -8.53
N ALA A 144 24.27 16.49 -8.50
CA ALA A 144 23.51 16.79 -7.29
C ALA A 144 22.79 15.55 -6.73
N LEU A 145 22.20 14.72 -7.59
CA LEU A 145 21.53 13.49 -7.17
C LEU A 145 22.52 12.49 -6.58
N ILE A 146 23.60 12.17 -7.29
CA ILE A 146 24.57 11.16 -6.87
C ILE A 146 25.28 11.57 -5.58
N SER A 147 25.67 12.84 -5.45
CA SER A 147 26.33 13.31 -4.23
C SER A 147 25.40 13.21 -3.02
N PHE A 148 24.12 13.56 -3.19
CA PHE A 148 23.11 13.44 -2.14
C PHE A 148 22.88 11.98 -1.72
N LEU A 149 22.67 11.08 -2.68
CA LEU A 149 22.48 9.65 -2.42
C LEU A 149 23.72 9.01 -1.76
N SER A 150 24.92 9.44 -2.18
CA SER A 150 26.18 9.04 -1.56
C SER A 150 26.25 9.52 -0.11
N ALA A 151 25.93 10.79 0.18
CA ALA A 151 25.97 11.35 1.53
C ALA A 151 25.01 10.64 2.50
N LEU A 152 23.82 10.23 2.03
CA LEU A 152 22.85 9.45 2.84
C LEU A 152 23.40 8.11 3.31
N SER A 153 24.23 7.46 2.48
CA SER A 153 24.60 6.05 2.62
C SER A 153 26.05 5.79 3.01
N LEU A 154 26.95 6.75 2.76
CA LEU A 154 28.41 6.57 2.86
C LEU A 154 28.88 6.06 4.22
N LYS A 155 28.21 6.47 5.30
CA LYS A 155 28.52 6.08 6.68
C LYS A 155 27.58 5.01 7.26
N HIS A 156 26.61 4.55 6.48
CA HIS A 156 25.66 3.55 6.95
C HIS A 156 26.37 2.18 7.09
N PRO A 157 26.24 1.47 8.24
CA PRO A 157 26.95 0.21 8.48
C PRO A 157 26.52 -0.90 7.52
N ASP A 158 25.23 -0.97 7.18
CA ASP A 158 24.66 -2.04 6.34
C ASP A 158 24.80 -1.82 4.82
N ARG A 159 25.73 -0.97 4.38
CA ARG A 159 25.97 -0.76 2.93
C ARG A 159 26.51 -2.01 2.21
N ARG A 160 27.05 -3.00 2.95
CA ARG A 160 27.49 -4.32 2.45
C ARG A 160 28.39 -4.27 1.19
N GLY A 161 29.29 -3.29 1.11
CA GLY A 161 30.19 -3.11 -0.03
C GLY A 161 29.54 -2.49 -1.28
N SER A 162 28.31 -2.00 -1.15
CA SER A 162 27.59 -1.30 -2.20
C SER A 162 27.74 0.22 -2.09
N GLU A 163 27.82 0.88 -3.24
CA GLU A 163 28.07 2.33 -3.34
C GLU A 163 27.25 2.92 -4.49
N TRP A 164 26.92 4.22 -4.38
CA TRP A 164 26.35 4.99 -5.48
C TRP A 164 27.46 5.44 -6.41
N VAL A 165 27.30 5.17 -7.70
CA VAL A 165 28.33 5.34 -8.72
C VAL A 165 27.80 6.26 -9.84
N PRO A 166 28.47 7.38 -10.16
CA PRO A 166 28.07 8.30 -11.22
C PRO A 166 28.45 7.82 -12.63
N THR A 167 28.89 6.57 -12.77
CA THR A 167 29.38 6.03 -14.04
C THR A 167 28.22 5.75 -14.97
N ARG A 168 28.20 6.46 -16.11
CA ARG A 168 27.30 6.17 -17.21
C ARG A 168 27.56 4.76 -17.76
N LEU A 169 26.59 3.86 -17.62
CA LEU A 169 26.75 2.45 -17.95
C LEU A 169 25.82 2.04 -19.12
N PRO A 170 26.36 1.46 -20.21
CA PRO A 170 25.54 0.96 -21.31
C PRO A 170 25.08 -0.48 -21.09
N PHE A 171 23.80 -0.75 -21.34
CA PHE A 171 23.22 -2.08 -21.50
C PHE A 171 22.92 -2.34 -22.97
N LYS A 172 23.55 -3.36 -23.56
CA LYS A 172 23.25 -3.81 -24.91
C LYS A 172 22.35 -5.02 -24.85
N VAL A 173 21.19 -4.94 -25.48
CA VAL A 173 20.19 -6.01 -25.50
C VAL A 173 19.79 -6.36 -26.91
N LYS A 174 19.57 -7.66 -27.14
CA LYS A 174 19.27 -8.24 -28.46
C LYS A 174 17.98 -9.04 -28.42
N PHE A 175 17.05 -8.66 -29.30
CA PHE A 175 15.75 -9.30 -29.52
C PHE A 175 15.73 -9.88 -30.95
N GLY A 176 16.26 -11.09 -31.10
CA GLY A 176 16.39 -11.73 -32.42
C GLY A 176 17.40 -10.98 -33.30
N LYS A 177 16.92 -10.30 -34.36
CA LYS A 177 17.76 -9.47 -35.25
C LYS A 177 17.83 -8.01 -34.84
N VAL A 178 17.00 -7.58 -33.89
CA VAL A 178 16.96 -6.21 -33.37
C VAL A 178 17.88 -6.10 -32.16
N GLU A 179 18.65 -5.04 -32.08
CA GLU A 179 19.44 -4.72 -30.88
C GLU A 179 19.30 -3.24 -30.53
N TYR A 180 19.50 -2.92 -29.26
CA TYR A 180 19.60 -1.55 -28.79
C TYR A 180 20.49 -1.38 -27.58
N GLU A 181 21.06 -0.19 -27.45
CA GLU A 181 21.81 0.25 -26.29
C GLU A 181 20.95 1.20 -25.45
N ALA A 182 20.83 0.91 -24.16
CA ALA A 182 20.29 1.82 -23.15
C ALA A 182 21.44 2.29 -22.26
N ARG A 183 21.48 3.56 -21.88
CA ARG A 183 22.57 4.09 -21.06
C ARG A 183 22.00 4.84 -19.88
N ILE A 184 22.27 4.33 -18.68
CA ILE A 184 21.87 4.94 -17.41
C ILE A 184 22.89 5.99 -16.98
N ASP A 185 22.47 6.97 -16.17
CA ASP A 185 23.31 8.07 -15.68
C ASP A 185 24.12 7.76 -14.41
N GLY A 186 23.75 6.68 -13.72
CA GLY A 186 24.45 6.15 -12.57
C GLY A 186 23.75 4.93 -11.99
N TYR A 187 24.29 4.36 -10.92
CA TYR A 187 23.69 3.21 -10.27
C TYR A 187 24.09 3.08 -8.80
N PHE A 188 23.32 2.31 -8.03
CA PHE A 188 23.76 1.71 -6.78
C PHE A 188 24.15 0.27 -7.04
N GLY A 189 25.35 -0.14 -6.64
CA GLY A 189 25.82 -1.49 -6.91
C GLY A 189 26.91 -1.97 -5.95
N ASN A 190 27.02 -3.30 -5.83
CA ASN A 190 28.06 -3.95 -5.04
C ASN A 190 29.34 -4.02 -5.88
N ILE A 191 30.40 -3.36 -5.39
CA ILE A 191 31.67 -3.24 -6.12
C ILE A 191 32.38 -4.58 -6.22
N GLN A 192 32.28 -5.43 -5.19
CA GLN A 192 32.96 -6.72 -5.16
C GLN A 192 32.33 -7.72 -6.13
N THR A 193 31.00 -7.75 -6.23
CA THR A 193 30.27 -8.66 -7.12
C THR A 193 29.94 -8.04 -8.48
N SER A 194 30.30 -6.77 -8.69
CA SER A 194 29.96 -6.00 -9.90
C SER A 194 28.46 -6.02 -10.23
N SER A 195 27.63 -6.12 -9.19
CA SER A 195 26.18 -6.27 -9.33
C SER A 195 25.48 -4.93 -9.19
N ILE A 196 24.54 -4.68 -10.09
CA ILE A 196 23.74 -3.45 -10.13
C ILE A 196 22.42 -3.72 -9.42
N LEU A 197 22.09 -2.88 -8.44
CA LEU A 197 20.95 -3.08 -7.54
C LEU A 197 19.86 -2.02 -7.73
N VAL A 198 20.25 -0.80 -8.11
CA VAL A 198 19.34 0.32 -8.44
C VAL A 198 19.96 1.10 -9.59
N ILE A 199 19.16 1.57 -10.54
CA ILE A 199 19.63 2.45 -11.61
C ILE A 199 19.22 3.90 -11.37
N VAL A 200 19.99 4.84 -11.91
CA VAL A 200 19.79 6.29 -11.74
C VAL A 200 19.64 6.97 -13.10
N GLU A 201 18.68 7.89 -13.21
CA GLU A 201 18.45 8.73 -14.38
C GLU A 201 18.27 10.21 -13.98
N ALA A 202 18.84 11.15 -14.74
CA ALA A 202 18.73 12.58 -14.42
C ALA A 202 18.39 13.43 -15.66
N LYS A 203 17.51 14.44 -15.49
CA LYS A 203 17.12 15.38 -16.54
C LYS A 203 17.19 16.83 -16.09
N ALA A 204 17.65 17.71 -16.98
CA ALA A 204 17.90 19.13 -16.71
C ALA A 204 16.64 20.01 -16.58
N GLY A 205 15.44 19.47 -16.82
CA GLY A 205 14.20 20.26 -16.79
C GLY A 205 13.08 19.53 -16.07
N ASN A 206 12.03 20.27 -15.68
CA ASN A 206 10.85 19.69 -15.03
C ASN A 206 10.23 18.56 -15.86
N ARG A 207 9.76 17.52 -15.18
CA ARG A 207 9.17 16.32 -15.79
C ARG A 207 8.02 16.65 -16.74
N GLU A 208 7.19 17.63 -16.38
CA GLU A 208 6.02 18.06 -17.17
C GLU A 208 6.35 18.43 -18.63
N ASN A 209 7.58 18.88 -18.90
CA ASN A 209 8.00 19.32 -20.23
C ASN A 209 8.38 18.17 -21.17
N HIS A 210 8.65 16.99 -20.64
CA HIS A 210 9.23 15.88 -21.40
C HIS A 210 8.78 14.47 -20.94
N GLU A 211 7.79 14.39 -20.04
CA GLU A 211 7.24 13.17 -19.43
C GLU A 211 7.12 11.99 -20.40
N THR A 212 6.46 12.16 -21.55
CA THR A 212 6.26 11.04 -22.50
C THR A 212 7.56 10.54 -23.14
N GLN A 213 8.55 11.42 -23.35
CA GLN A 213 9.83 11.00 -23.91
C GLN A 213 10.70 10.34 -22.84
N VAL A 214 10.82 10.96 -21.66
CA VAL A 214 11.68 10.44 -20.60
C VAL A 214 11.12 9.15 -20.03
N SER A 215 9.82 9.05 -19.81
CA SER A 215 9.21 7.80 -19.35
C SER A 215 9.38 6.64 -20.33
N ARG A 216 9.41 6.89 -21.65
CA ARG A 216 9.73 5.84 -22.63
C ARG A 216 11.20 5.43 -22.60
N GLN A 217 12.08 6.40 -22.36
CA GLN A 217 13.51 6.15 -22.20
C GLN A 217 13.76 5.31 -20.94
N GLU A 218 13.21 5.72 -19.78
CA GLU A 218 13.32 5.00 -18.51
C GLU A 218 12.79 3.56 -18.62
N ASP A 219 11.62 3.37 -19.25
CA ASP A 219 11.04 2.05 -19.51
C ASP A 219 12.00 1.16 -20.33
N ALA A 220 12.66 1.72 -21.34
CA ALA A 220 13.63 1.01 -22.16
C ALA A 220 14.92 0.70 -21.37
N GLU A 221 15.40 1.60 -20.53
CA GLU A 221 16.55 1.36 -19.64
C GLU A 221 16.27 0.25 -18.64
N ILE A 222 15.09 0.26 -18.02
CA ILE A 222 14.62 -0.80 -17.11
C ILE A 222 14.59 -2.15 -17.83
N VAL A 223 14.01 -2.22 -19.03
CA VAL A 223 13.94 -3.47 -19.79
C VAL A 223 15.33 -3.94 -20.21
N ALA A 224 16.20 -3.03 -20.63
CA ALA A 224 17.58 -3.35 -20.99
C ALA A 224 18.36 -3.91 -19.80
N TRP A 225 18.22 -3.30 -18.62
CA TRP A 225 18.84 -3.75 -17.38
C TRP A 225 18.35 -5.15 -16.96
N ILE A 226 17.02 -5.36 -16.92
CA ILE A 226 16.43 -6.67 -16.58
C ILE A 226 16.97 -7.77 -17.49
N MET A 227 17.08 -7.49 -18.79
CA MET A 227 17.51 -8.47 -19.79
C MET A 227 19.03 -8.70 -19.78
N ALA A 228 19.83 -7.65 -19.65
CA ALA A 228 21.29 -7.75 -19.65
C ALA A 228 21.84 -8.43 -18.39
N ASN A 229 21.16 -8.27 -17.25
CA ASN A 229 21.58 -8.80 -15.95
C ASN A 229 20.76 -10.03 -15.50
N ASP A 230 19.86 -10.52 -16.35
CA ASP A 230 18.98 -11.66 -16.07
C ASP A 230 18.21 -11.53 -14.74
N ILE A 231 17.73 -10.32 -14.42
CA ILE A 231 17.12 -10.03 -13.10
C ILE A 231 15.90 -10.92 -12.90
N PRO A 232 15.84 -11.72 -11.82
CA PRO A 232 14.72 -12.62 -11.61
C PRO A 232 13.52 -11.83 -11.00
N PRO A 233 12.26 -12.15 -11.36
CA PRO A 233 11.05 -11.37 -11.02
C PRO A 233 10.78 -11.01 -9.55
N GLN A 234 11.45 -11.69 -8.64
CA GLN A 234 11.33 -11.64 -7.17
C GLN A 234 12.24 -10.57 -6.60
N ASN A 235 13.29 -10.19 -7.34
CA ASN A 235 14.24 -9.18 -6.92
C ASN A 235 13.59 -7.79 -7.02
N PRO A 236 13.61 -6.99 -5.93
CA PRO A 236 13.14 -5.62 -5.99
C PRO A 236 13.89 -4.85 -7.07
N THR A 237 13.14 -4.27 -8.00
CA THR A 237 13.70 -3.58 -9.17
C THR A 237 13.32 -2.11 -9.08
N TRP A 238 14.34 -1.25 -8.90
CA TRP A 238 14.17 0.16 -8.59
C TRP A 238 14.95 1.07 -9.53
N LEU A 239 14.34 2.20 -9.89
CA LEU A 239 14.97 3.34 -10.54
C LEU A 239 14.77 4.59 -9.68
N VAL A 240 15.84 5.34 -9.44
CA VAL A 240 15.80 6.66 -8.79
C VAL A 240 16.01 7.69 -9.89
N SER A 241 15.15 8.71 -9.97
CA SER A 241 15.36 9.77 -10.94
C SER A 241 15.15 11.18 -10.41
N GLN A 242 15.81 12.13 -11.05
CA GLN A 242 15.67 13.55 -10.78
C GLN A 242 15.45 14.35 -12.07
N ASP A 243 14.36 15.10 -12.11
CA ASP A 243 14.01 15.98 -13.23
C ASP A 243 13.99 17.43 -12.74
N GLY A 244 15.08 18.15 -13.00
CA GLY A 244 15.31 19.49 -12.44
C GLY A 244 15.27 19.45 -10.92
N LYS A 245 14.20 20.00 -10.33
CA LYS A 245 14.00 20.05 -8.87
C LYS A 245 13.09 18.95 -8.31
N GLU A 246 12.68 18.01 -9.13
CA GLU A 246 11.72 16.96 -8.78
C GLU A 246 12.43 15.61 -8.67
N LEU A 247 12.26 14.93 -7.54
CA LEU A 247 12.78 13.59 -7.29
C LEU A 247 11.68 12.54 -7.43
N TYR A 248 12.05 11.36 -7.92
CA TYR A 248 11.14 10.24 -8.13
C TYR A 248 11.76 8.90 -7.72
N LEU A 249 10.91 7.99 -7.29
CA LEU A 249 11.24 6.59 -7.07
C LEU A 249 10.33 5.73 -7.94
N THR A 250 10.90 4.84 -8.73
CA THR A 250 10.15 3.97 -9.64
C THR A 250 10.39 2.52 -9.27
N HIS A 251 9.32 1.83 -8.87
CA HIS A 251 9.32 0.40 -8.61
C HIS A 251 8.79 -0.38 -9.82
N VAL A 252 9.41 -1.52 -10.12
CA VAL A 252 9.02 -2.38 -11.23
C VAL A 252 8.73 -3.79 -10.72
N SER A 253 7.55 -4.31 -11.09
CA SER A 253 7.17 -5.71 -10.84
C SER A 253 6.83 -6.41 -12.16
N PHE A 254 7.26 -7.66 -12.32
CA PHE A 254 7.05 -8.44 -13.54
C PHE A 254 6.95 -9.93 -13.19
N SER A 255 6.65 -10.78 -14.19
CA SER A 255 6.56 -12.24 -14.02
C SER A 255 7.52 -12.98 -14.95
N ASP A 256 7.73 -14.27 -14.72
CA ASP A 256 8.49 -15.13 -15.64
C ASP A 256 7.86 -15.19 -17.04
N ARG A 257 6.53 -15.00 -17.18
CA ARG A 257 5.89 -14.92 -18.50
C ARG A 257 6.32 -13.66 -19.25
N CYS A 258 6.35 -12.52 -18.55
CA CYS A 258 6.82 -11.27 -19.12
C CYS A 258 8.30 -11.38 -19.57
N LYS A 259 9.14 -11.97 -18.72
CA LYS A 259 10.55 -12.23 -19.04
C LYS A 259 10.71 -13.19 -20.22
N THR A 260 9.88 -14.23 -20.30
CA THR A 260 9.83 -15.16 -21.44
C THR A 260 9.45 -14.43 -22.72
N TYR A 261 8.46 -13.54 -22.69
CA TYR A 261 8.11 -12.71 -23.84
C TYR A 261 9.29 -11.85 -24.30
N LEU A 262 9.97 -11.17 -23.39
CA LEU A 262 11.15 -10.37 -23.72
C LEU A 262 12.31 -11.22 -24.29
N ARG A 263 12.37 -12.52 -23.99
CA ARG A 263 13.41 -13.43 -24.48
C ARG A 263 13.08 -14.10 -25.81
N THR A 264 11.82 -14.45 -26.04
CA THR A 264 11.42 -15.30 -27.17
C THR A 264 10.51 -14.59 -28.17
N GLY A 265 9.94 -13.44 -27.80
CA GLY A 265 8.95 -12.74 -28.60
C GLY A 265 7.63 -13.51 -28.76
N THR A 266 7.42 -14.61 -28.03
CA THR A 266 6.22 -15.44 -28.17
C THR A 266 5.09 -14.84 -27.33
N PRO A 267 3.96 -14.41 -27.91
CA PRO A 267 2.86 -13.86 -27.16
C PRO A 267 2.10 -14.96 -26.42
N THR A 268 2.02 -14.90 -25.10
CA THR A 268 1.31 -15.89 -24.28
C THR A 268 -0.12 -15.48 -23.93
N ASN A 269 -0.78 -14.72 -24.83
CA ASN A 269 -2.06 -13.99 -24.71
C ASN A 269 -1.86 -12.47 -24.52
N PRO A 270 -2.13 -11.63 -25.54
CA PRO A 270 -1.96 -10.17 -25.49
C PRO A 270 -2.77 -9.45 -24.40
N GLN A 271 -3.82 -10.09 -23.87
CA GLN A 271 -4.65 -9.53 -22.82
C GLN A 271 -4.22 -9.96 -21.41
N ASN A 272 -3.27 -10.91 -21.29
CA ASN A 272 -2.89 -11.41 -19.98
C ASN A 272 -2.09 -10.34 -19.21
N PRO A 273 -2.59 -9.88 -18.04
CA PRO A 273 -1.93 -8.88 -17.23
C PRO A 273 -0.52 -9.27 -16.76
N ASN A 274 -0.17 -10.55 -16.75
CA ASN A 274 1.13 -11.06 -16.30
C ASN A 274 2.23 -10.99 -17.38
N ASP A 275 1.88 -10.62 -18.62
CA ASP A 275 2.86 -10.49 -19.71
C ASP A 275 3.54 -9.11 -19.77
N PHE A 276 3.26 -8.26 -18.78
CA PHE A 276 3.68 -6.87 -18.75
C PHE A 276 4.61 -6.57 -17.57
N LEU A 277 5.58 -5.68 -17.80
CA LEU A 277 6.29 -5.00 -16.71
C LEU A 277 5.35 -3.94 -16.15
N ARG A 278 5.13 -3.95 -14.85
CA ARG A 278 4.31 -2.94 -14.16
C ARG A 278 5.23 -1.96 -13.48
N ILE A 279 5.11 -0.70 -13.87
CA ILE A 279 5.98 0.39 -13.45
C ILE A 279 5.13 1.32 -12.58
N LYS A 280 5.51 1.44 -11.31
CA LYS A 280 4.86 2.29 -10.30
C LYS A 280 5.84 3.40 -9.92
N ARG A 281 5.53 4.65 -10.26
CA ARG A 281 6.35 5.82 -9.94
C ARG A 281 5.76 6.59 -8.76
N TYR A 282 6.60 6.97 -7.81
CA TYR A 282 6.28 7.77 -6.63
C TYR A 282 6.98 9.12 -6.73
N GLY A 283 6.32 10.20 -6.31
CA GLY A 283 6.83 11.57 -6.37
C GLY A 283 5.82 12.55 -7.00
N PRO A 284 6.24 13.74 -7.44
CA PRO A 284 7.56 14.32 -7.21
C PRO A 284 7.77 14.68 -5.73
N TRP A 285 8.96 14.44 -5.19
CA TRP A 285 9.45 15.18 -4.01
C TRP A 285 10.23 16.40 -4.47
N LYS A 286 10.03 17.55 -3.83
CA LYS A 286 10.62 18.82 -4.22
C LYS A 286 11.91 19.13 -3.46
N LEU A 287 12.97 19.49 -4.18
CA LEU A 287 14.27 19.86 -3.58
C LEU A 287 14.22 21.10 -2.66
N ASP A 288 13.20 21.95 -2.82
CA ASP A 288 13.00 23.19 -2.06
C ASP A 288 12.04 23.02 -0.86
N ASP A 289 11.58 21.80 -0.56
CA ASP A 289 10.80 21.48 0.65
C ASP A 289 11.54 20.45 1.52
N TRP A 290 11.95 20.86 2.73
CA TRP A 290 12.70 20.00 3.64
C TRP A 290 11.94 18.75 4.06
N ARG A 291 10.60 18.81 4.16
CA ARG A 291 9.76 17.68 4.55
C ARG A 291 9.70 16.65 3.43
N GLU A 292 9.60 17.12 2.20
CA GLU A 292 9.61 16.24 1.04
C GLU A 292 11.00 15.59 0.85
N ILE A 293 12.08 16.34 1.06
CA ILE A 293 13.44 15.78 1.08
C ILE A 293 13.62 14.73 2.17
N ASP A 294 13.05 14.96 3.36
CA ASP A 294 13.12 14.00 4.47
C ASP A 294 12.43 12.68 4.13
N GLU A 295 11.21 12.75 3.60
CA GLU A 295 10.47 11.56 3.16
C GLU A 295 11.18 10.81 2.02
N PHE A 296 11.70 11.53 1.02
CA PHE A 296 12.48 10.91 -0.05
C PHE A 296 13.74 10.22 0.48
N ALA A 297 14.48 10.88 1.38
CA ALA A 297 15.71 10.33 1.96
C ALA A 297 15.46 9.04 2.74
N LYS A 298 14.42 9.02 3.56
CA LYS A 298 13.97 7.83 4.30
C LYS A 298 13.61 6.69 3.34
N ALA A 299 12.87 7.00 2.29
CA ALA A 299 12.45 6.01 1.30
C ALA A 299 13.62 5.45 0.48
N VAL A 300 14.50 6.30 -0.05
CA VAL A 300 15.62 5.85 -0.90
C VAL A 300 16.68 5.10 -0.07
N LEU A 301 16.90 5.50 1.18
CA LEU A 301 17.76 4.76 2.10
C LEU A 301 17.13 3.40 2.46
N ALA A 302 15.81 3.32 2.63
CA ALA A 302 15.12 2.04 2.84
C ALA A 302 15.29 1.09 1.64
N ILE A 303 15.16 1.60 0.41
CA ILE A 303 15.39 0.84 -0.83
C ILE A 303 16.83 0.33 -0.86
N MET A 304 17.79 1.20 -0.57
CA MET A 304 19.20 0.83 -0.51
C MET A 304 19.45 -0.32 0.47
N LEU A 305 18.90 -0.25 1.68
CA LEU A 305 19.04 -1.30 2.69
C LEU A 305 18.38 -2.61 2.25
N GLN A 306 17.21 -2.54 1.61
CA GLN A 306 16.51 -3.71 1.07
C GLN A 306 17.37 -4.44 0.05
N VAL A 307 17.81 -3.72 -1.00
CA VAL A 307 18.53 -4.35 -2.12
C VAL A 307 19.95 -4.78 -1.73
N ALA A 308 20.60 -4.08 -0.80
CA ALA A 308 21.89 -4.50 -0.25
C ALA A 308 21.76 -5.78 0.61
N THR A 309 20.63 -5.96 1.28
CA THR A 309 20.39 -7.13 2.13
C THR A 309 20.10 -8.39 1.33
N LEU A 310 19.27 -8.29 0.29
CA LEU A 310 18.84 -9.44 -0.53
C LEU A 310 19.93 -9.93 -1.49
N GLY A 311 20.88 -9.07 -1.86
CA GLY A 311 21.94 -9.40 -2.80
C GLY A 311 21.42 -9.81 -4.20
N PRO A 312 22.33 -10.08 -5.15
CA PRO A 312 21.98 -10.65 -6.44
C PRO A 312 21.88 -12.18 -6.29
N GLY A 313 20.70 -12.69 -5.91
CA GLY A 313 20.37 -14.10 -6.10
C GLY A 313 20.21 -15.00 -4.87
N GLU A 314 19.95 -14.49 -3.66
CA GLU A 314 19.46 -15.34 -2.58
C GLU A 314 17.93 -15.48 -2.66
N VAL A 315 17.49 -16.63 -3.18
CA VAL A 315 16.09 -17.07 -3.21
C VAL A 315 15.70 -17.48 -1.79
N THR A 316 14.72 -16.81 -1.18
CA THR A 316 14.03 -17.33 0.01
C THR A 316 13.07 -18.44 -0.41
N GLU A 317 13.21 -19.63 0.17
CA GLU A 317 12.45 -20.88 -0.07
C GLU A 317 10.93 -20.84 0.23
N LEU A 318 10.28 -19.68 0.20
CA LEU A 318 8.85 -19.54 0.46
C LEU A 318 8.16 -18.99 -0.80
N ASP A 319 7.83 -19.85 -1.77
CA ASP A 319 6.68 -19.71 -2.70
C ASP A 319 6.73 -20.67 -3.93
N GLN A 320 7.04 -21.96 -3.74
CA GLN A 320 7.05 -22.92 -4.88
C GLN A 320 5.72 -23.64 -5.18
N ASN A 321 4.62 -23.37 -4.48
CA ASN A 321 3.37 -24.11 -4.72
C ASN A 321 2.17 -23.22 -5.09
N ARG A 322 2.11 -22.76 -6.34
CA ARG A 322 0.84 -22.42 -7.04
C ARG A 322 0.93 -22.74 -8.53
N GLN A 323 0.69 -23.99 -8.89
CA GLN A 323 0.17 -24.33 -10.22
C GLN A 323 -1.36 -24.17 -10.19
N ILE A 324 -1.91 -23.37 -11.11
CA ILE A 324 -3.35 -23.30 -11.37
C ILE A 324 -3.56 -23.61 -12.86
N ASP A 325 -4.38 -24.62 -13.09
CA ASP A 325 -4.86 -25.15 -14.38
C ASP A 325 -5.91 -24.20 -15.01
N PRO A 326 -5.81 -23.85 -16.31
CA PRO A 326 -6.75 -22.93 -16.95
C PRO A 326 -7.86 -23.67 -17.71
N GLN A 327 -9.11 -23.54 -17.29
CA GLN A 327 -10.27 -23.73 -18.17
C GLN A 327 -11.35 -22.69 -17.89
N ILE A 328 -11.74 -21.94 -18.93
CA ILE A 328 -13.13 -21.70 -19.38
C ILE A 328 -13.08 -21.01 -20.76
N ASN A 329 -13.96 -21.49 -21.64
CA ASN A 329 -14.10 -21.25 -23.08
C ASN A 329 -14.71 -19.86 -23.44
N PRO A 330 -14.56 -19.39 -24.70
CA PRO A 330 -14.97 -18.06 -25.15
C PRO A 330 -16.35 -18.05 -25.79
N HIS A 331 -17.07 -16.92 -25.69
CA HIS A 331 -18.09 -16.55 -26.66
C HIS A 331 -17.96 -15.09 -27.07
N LEU A 332 -17.85 -14.90 -28.39
CA LEU A 332 -17.83 -13.64 -29.13
C LEU A 332 -19.23 -13.02 -29.21
N ALA A 333 -19.30 -11.69 -29.15
CA ALA A 333 -20.27 -10.92 -29.93
C ALA A 333 -19.71 -9.53 -30.26
N ASP A 334 -19.76 -9.21 -31.55
CA ASP A 334 -19.43 -7.93 -32.16
C ASP A 334 -20.27 -6.77 -31.60
N GLY A 335 -19.65 -5.58 -31.53
CA GLY A 335 -20.37 -4.34 -31.22
C GLY A 335 -19.53 -3.10 -31.47
N ASN A 336 -19.75 -2.45 -32.61
CA ASN A 336 -19.36 -1.05 -32.84
C ASN A 336 -19.98 -0.17 -31.74
N ALA A 337 -19.17 0.58 -30.98
CA ALA A 337 -19.68 1.63 -30.11
C ALA A 337 -18.78 2.87 -30.15
N ASN A 338 -19.40 3.99 -30.51
CA ASN A 338 -18.86 5.34 -30.46
C ASN A 338 -18.33 5.66 -29.05
N MET A 339 -17.12 6.23 -28.96
CA MET A 339 -16.55 6.74 -27.72
C MET A 339 -17.33 7.96 -27.24
N THR A 340 -18.00 7.85 -26.09
CA THR A 340 -18.64 8.96 -25.38
C THR A 340 -17.94 9.17 -24.04
N THR A 341 -17.22 10.29 -23.90
CA THR A 341 -16.93 10.86 -22.58
C THR A 341 -18.26 11.27 -21.93
N PRO A 342 -18.64 10.75 -20.74
CA PRO A 342 -19.85 11.18 -20.08
C PRO A 342 -19.70 12.65 -19.65
N GLN A 343 -20.54 13.54 -20.17
CA GLN A 343 -20.43 14.99 -19.94
C GLN A 343 -20.77 15.47 -18.52
N ASN A 344 -20.97 14.60 -17.53
CA ASN A 344 -21.56 14.96 -16.22
C ASN A 344 -20.89 14.29 -14.99
N GLY A 345 -19.56 14.30 -14.88
CA GLY A 345 -18.86 13.77 -13.70
C GLY A 345 -19.12 14.59 -12.43
N LYS A 346 -19.48 13.94 -11.32
CA LYS A 346 -19.69 14.59 -10.01
C LYS A 346 -18.36 14.77 -9.29
N PRO A 347 -18.11 15.84 -8.51
CA PRO A 347 -16.93 15.90 -7.65
C PRO A 347 -16.83 14.66 -6.76
N PHE A 348 -15.63 14.16 -6.48
CA PHE A 348 -15.45 13.09 -5.51
C PHE A 348 -15.86 13.59 -4.13
N ALA A 349 -16.98 13.05 -3.63
CA ALA A 349 -17.46 13.31 -2.29
C ALA A 349 -18.18 12.06 -1.79
N LEU A 350 -18.05 11.78 -0.48
CA LEU A 350 -18.67 10.63 0.17
C LEU A 350 -20.18 10.53 -0.11
N GLY A 351 -20.85 11.67 -0.28
CA GLY A 351 -22.28 11.74 -0.58
C GLY A 351 -22.70 11.17 -1.94
N TYR A 352 -21.78 10.99 -2.89
CA TYR A 352 -22.08 10.51 -4.24
C TYR A 352 -21.77 9.03 -4.48
N LEU A 353 -21.35 8.31 -3.44
CA LEU A 353 -20.97 6.91 -3.49
C LEU A 353 -22.06 6.02 -2.89
N ASP A 354 -22.59 5.11 -3.71
CA ASP A 354 -23.58 4.11 -3.34
C ASP A 354 -22.89 2.76 -3.11
N GLN A 355 -23.27 2.07 -2.02
CA GLN A 355 -22.73 0.75 -1.70
C GLN A 355 -23.03 -0.27 -2.80
N GLY A 356 -22.06 -1.14 -3.10
CA GLY A 356 -22.14 -2.18 -4.13
C GLY A 356 -21.96 -1.65 -5.55
N LYS A 357 -21.87 -0.33 -5.75
CA LYS A 357 -21.58 0.25 -7.06
C LYS A 357 -20.09 0.41 -7.29
N THR A 358 -19.73 0.25 -8.55
CA THR A 358 -18.41 0.56 -9.08
C THR A 358 -18.47 1.90 -9.81
N TYR A 359 -17.50 2.76 -9.51
CA TYR A 359 -17.35 4.07 -10.10
C TYR A 359 -15.99 4.20 -10.75
N ILE A 360 -15.93 5.22 -11.59
CA ILE A 360 -14.74 5.66 -12.26
C ILE A 360 -14.33 6.97 -11.60
N LEU A 361 -13.17 6.98 -10.95
CA LEU A 361 -12.56 8.17 -10.38
C LEU A 361 -11.53 8.74 -11.34
N LEU A 362 -11.87 9.84 -12.00
CA LEU A 362 -11.04 10.51 -13.00
C LEU A 362 -10.89 11.98 -12.62
N ARG A 363 -9.65 12.41 -12.34
CA ARG A 363 -9.30 13.81 -12.00
C ARG A 363 -10.16 14.40 -10.88
N GLY A 364 -10.37 13.62 -9.81
CA GLY A 364 -11.18 14.05 -8.65
C GLY A 364 -12.68 14.09 -8.92
N ARG A 365 -13.15 13.50 -10.01
CA ARG A 365 -14.59 13.38 -10.34
C ARG A 365 -15.00 11.92 -10.51
N LEU A 366 -16.17 11.60 -9.99
CA LEU A 366 -16.85 10.31 -10.06
C LEU A 366 -17.75 10.26 -11.29
N PHE A 367 -17.63 9.15 -12.03
CA PHE A 367 -18.50 8.80 -13.14
C PHE A 367 -19.05 7.39 -12.89
N ASP A 368 -20.29 7.16 -13.32
CA ASP A 368 -20.89 5.83 -13.28
C ASP A 368 -20.14 4.87 -14.22
N LEU A 369 -19.99 3.61 -13.82
CA LEU A 369 -19.43 2.58 -14.70
C LEU A 369 -20.41 2.36 -15.88
N PRO A 370 -19.95 2.48 -17.14
CA PRO A 370 -20.82 2.32 -18.29
C PRO A 370 -21.28 0.85 -18.44
N PRO A 371 -22.38 0.60 -19.19
CA PRO A 371 -22.89 -0.76 -19.44
C PRO A 371 -21.89 -1.67 -20.15
N SER A 372 -20.92 -1.10 -20.88
CA SER A 372 -19.78 -1.81 -21.45
C SER A 372 -18.76 -2.28 -20.40
N GLY A 373 -19.02 -2.11 -19.11
CA GLY A 373 -18.13 -2.45 -18.01
C GLY A 373 -16.91 -1.53 -17.96
N THR A 374 -15.74 -2.08 -17.64
CA THR A 374 -14.49 -1.29 -17.67
C THR A 374 -13.98 -1.08 -19.10
N GLU A 375 -14.77 -1.47 -20.11
CA GLU A 375 -14.41 -1.41 -21.53
C GLU A 375 -14.52 -0.02 -22.18
N GLY A 376 -13.40 0.48 -22.71
CA GLY A 376 -13.31 1.79 -23.36
C GLY A 376 -13.09 2.98 -22.43
N LEU A 377 -12.79 2.74 -21.14
CA LEU A 377 -12.60 3.80 -20.15
C LEU A 377 -11.32 4.63 -20.34
N ASP A 378 -11.37 5.87 -19.86
CA ASP A 378 -10.23 6.79 -19.82
C ASP A 378 -9.04 6.14 -19.08
N PRO A 379 -7.81 6.18 -19.62
CA PRO A 379 -6.63 5.58 -18.96
C PRO A 379 -6.28 6.19 -17.59
N HIS A 380 -6.64 7.45 -17.33
CA HIS A 380 -6.45 8.13 -16.04
C HIS A 380 -7.60 7.86 -15.07
N ALA A 381 -8.55 7.02 -15.42
CA ALA A 381 -9.64 6.67 -14.54
C ALA A 381 -9.22 5.52 -13.62
N GLU A 382 -9.34 5.73 -12.31
CA GLU A 382 -9.23 4.68 -11.30
C GLU A 382 -10.60 4.01 -11.13
N VAL A 383 -10.63 2.69 -11.06
CA VAL A 383 -11.87 1.96 -10.80
C VAL A 383 -11.98 1.75 -9.29
N ILE A 384 -12.97 2.39 -8.69
CA ILE A 384 -13.27 2.22 -7.28
C ILE A 384 -14.58 1.44 -7.12
N THR A 385 -14.58 0.42 -6.28
CA THR A 385 -15.80 -0.29 -5.90
C THR A 385 -16.10 0.01 -4.44
N VAL A 386 -17.33 0.48 -4.19
CA VAL A 386 -17.78 0.78 -2.82
C VAL A 386 -18.25 -0.51 -2.18
N LEU A 387 -17.41 -1.10 -1.34
CA LEU A 387 -17.73 -2.37 -0.68
C LEU A 387 -18.72 -2.18 0.47
N SER A 388 -18.55 -1.12 1.25
CA SER A 388 -19.42 -0.82 2.40
C SER A 388 -19.45 0.67 2.71
N ARG A 389 -20.60 1.16 3.18
CA ARG A 389 -20.78 2.53 3.67
C ARG A 389 -21.71 2.55 4.88
N GLN A 390 -21.17 2.63 6.09
CA GLN A 390 -21.94 2.55 7.33
C GLN A 390 -21.31 3.39 8.44
N GLY A 391 -22.13 4.08 9.24
CA GLY A 391 -21.69 4.75 10.48
C GLY A 391 -20.51 5.71 10.32
N GLY A 392 -20.49 6.51 9.24
CA GLY A 392 -19.38 7.43 8.93
C GLY A 392 -18.12 6.77 8.38
N ARG A 393 -18.16 5.46 8.07
CA ARG A 393 -17.07 4.68 7.47
C ARG A 393 -17.37 4.38 6.01
N LEU A 394 -16.35 4.47 5.17
CA LEU A 394 -16.40 4.11 3.76
C LEU A 394 -15.30 3.10 3.48
N VAL A 395 -15.66 1.97 2.87
CA VAL A 395 -14.73 0.93 2.44
C VAL A 395 -14.69 0.91 0.91
N LEU A 396 -13.53 1.18 0.34
CA LEU A 396 -13.31 1.19 -1.11
C LEU A 396 -12.30 0.12 -1.49
N GLN A 397 -12.60 -0.62 -2.55
CA GLN A 397 -11.59 -1.38 -3.29
C GLN A 397 -11.08 -0.53 -4.43
N HIS A 398 -9.75 -0.43 -4.55
CA HIS A 398 -9.07 0.38 -5.56
C HIS A 398 -8.40 -0.53 -6.59
N ASP A 399 -8.85 -0.47 -7.85
CA ASP A 399 -8.30 -1.21 -9.00
C ASP A 399 -8.09 -2.73 -8.76
N SER A 400 -8.80 -3.29 -7.77
CA SER A 400 -8.57 -4.66 -7.25
C SER A 400 -7.19 -4.91 -6.63
N ASP A 401 -6.42 -3.86 -6.32
CA ASP A 401 -5.08 -3.93 -5.75
C ASP A 401 -5.10 -3.90 -4.21
N TYR A 402 -5.94 -3.03 -3.61
CA TYR A 402 -6.00 -2.84 -2.16
C TYR A 402 -7.36 -2.31 -1.70
N ILE A 403 -7.59 -2.37 -0.38
CA ILE A 403 -8.76 -1.79 0.29
C ILE A 403 -8.35 -0.54 1.07
N SER A 404 -9.15 0.51 1.00
CA SER A 404 -9.10 1.63 1.94
C SER A 404 -10.36 1.66 2.81
N LYS A 405 -10.18 1.97 4.09
CA LYS A 405 -11.24 2.23 5.06
C LYS A 405 -11.04 3.65 5.57
N SER A 406 -11.94 4.56 5.20
CA SER A 406 -11.82 5.99 5.52
C SER A 406 -13.05 6.51 6.24
N GLY A 407 -12.89 7.46 7.16
CA GLY A 407 -14.00 8.07 7.89
C GLY A 407 -13.61 8.65 9.23
N THR A 408 -14.47 9.50 9.80
CA THR A 408 -14.24 10.09 11.14
C THR A 408 -14.27 9.05 12.26
N ALA A 409 -14.96 7.93 12.04
CA ALA A 409 -15.08 6.86 13.03
C ALA A 409 -13.93 5.84 13.00
N ILE A 410 -12.96 5.99 12.08
CA ILE A 410 -11.80 5.09 11.98
C ILE A 410 -10.78 5.44 13.04
N ARG A 411 -10.31 4.45 13.80
CA ARG A 411 -9.44 4.62 14.97
C ARG A 411 -8.07 4.00 14.78
N LYS A 412 -7.10 4.56 15.50
CA LYS A 412 -5.74 4.02 15.55
C LYS A 412 -5.73 2.57 16.03
N SER A 413 -6.56 2.26 17.05
CA SER A 413 -6.76 0.93 17.61
C SER A 413 -6.92 -0.17 16.56
N GLU A 414 -7.71 0.04 15.51
CA GLU A 414 -7.96 -0.96 14.46
C GLU A 414 -6.66 -1.37 13.73
N SER A 415 -5.82 -0.38 13.40
CA SER A 415 -4.53 -0.64 12.75
C SER A 415 -3.51 -1.30 13.69
N GLU A 416 -3.53 -0.94 14.98
CA GLU A 416 -2.65 -1.53 15.99
C GLU A 416 -3.05 -2.98 16.30
N ALA A 417 -4.34 -3.28 16.31
CA ALA A 417 -4.85 -4.64 16.48
C ALA A 417 -4.31 -5.58 15.39
N MET A 418 -4.45 -5.20 14.11
CA MET A 418 -3.92 -5.99 12.99
C MET A 418 -2.40 -6.19 13.10
N LYS A 419 -1.65 -5.16 13.51
CA LYS A 419 -0.19 -5.26 13.71
C LYS A 419 0.16 -6.22 14.84
N LEU A 420 -0.55 -6.17 15.97
CA LEU A 420 -0.31 -7.08 17.10
C LEU A 420 -0.58 -8.54 16.73
N VAL A 421 -1.70 -8.80 16.04
CA VAL A 421 -2.07 -10.15 15.61
C VAL A 421 -1.05 -10.71 14.62
N ALA A 422 -0.67 -9.93 13.61
CA ALA A 422 0.33 -10.33 12.62
C ALA A 422 1.72 -10.55 13.23
N LYS A 423 2.05 -9.82 14.30
CA LYS A 423 3.33 -9.95 15.00
C LYS A 423 3.42 -11.22 15.86
N HIS A 424 2.33 -11.59 16.52
CA HIS A 424 2.33 -12.62 17.57
C HIS A 424 1.69 -13.94 17.17
N THR A 425 1.00 -14.00 16.02
CA THR A 425 0.27 -15.18 15.59
C THR A 425 0.42 -15.45 14.11
N SER A 426 0.02 -16.65 13.68
CA SER A 426 -0.12 -17.01 12.27
C SER A 426 -1.54 -16.74 11.72
N ILE A 427 -2.36 -15.97 12.43
CA ILE A 427 -3.74 -15.72 12.02
C ILE A 427 -3.71 -14.81 10.79
N PRO A 428 -4.39 -15.20 9.69
CA PRO A 428 -4.45 -14.34 8.52
C PRO A 428 -5.33 -13.11 8.80
N VAL A 429 -4.71 -11.93 8.69
CA VAL A 429 -5.36 -10.62 8.89
C VAL A 429 -4.98 -9.67 7.75
N PRO A 430 -5.80 -8.67 7.41
CA PRO A 430 -5.41 -7.66 6.44
C PRO A 430 -4.10 -7.00 6.88
N ARG A 431 -3.11 -7.01 5.99
CA ARG A 431 -1.83 -6.36 6.28
C ARG A 431 -2.00 -4.87 6.06
N VAL A 432 -1.82 -4.08 7.10
CA VAL A 432 -1.84 -2.61 7.03
C VAL A 432 -0.76 -2.15 6.04
N ILE A 433 -1.17 -1.39 5.02
CA ILE A 433 -0.31 -0.74 4.02
C ILE A 433 0.03 0.67 4.49
N TYR A 434 -0.98 1.41 4.96
CA TYR A 434 -0.84 2.73 5.56
C TYR A 434 -1.94 2.95 6.61
N ALA A 435 -1.70 3.82 7.58
CA ALA A 435 -2.71 4.28 8.53
C ALA A 435 -2.46 5.75 8.88
N GLN A 436 -3.42 6.62 8.60
CA GLN A 436 -3.34 8.06 8.81
C GLN A 436 -4.48 8.51 9.70
N PHE A 437 -4.14 9.20 10.79
CA PHE A 437 -5.10 9.73 11.75
C PHE A 437 -4.84 11.22 11.89
N LEU A 438 -5.87 12.04 11.70
CA LEU A 438 -5.76 13.49 11.87
C LEU A 438 -5.63 13.81 13.36
N ALA A 439 -4.68 14.68 13.72
CA ALA A 439 -4.52 15.15 15.08
C ALA A 439 -5.38 16.41 15.33
N GLY A 440 -6.38 16.30 16.21
CA GLY A 440 -7.14 17.43 16.77
C GLY A 440 -8.49 17.75 16.12
N ASP A 441 -9.40 18.33 16.92
CA ASP A 441 -10.81 18.66 16.63
C ASP A 441 -11.06 19.78 15.59
N ASN A 442 -10.08 20.12 14.74
CA ASN A 442 -10.26 21.18 13.74
C ASN A 442 -10.88 20.64 12.44
N ILE A 443 -12.20 20.47 12.49
CA ILE A 443 -13.09 20.25 11.34
C ILE A 443 -13.17 21.54 10.50
N THR A 444 -12.09 21.95 9.84
CA THR A 444 -12.14 23.05 8.85
C THR A 444 -11.21 22.85 7.64
N SER A 445 -10.63 21.66 7.43
CA SER A 445 -9.93 21.37 6.19
C SER A 445 -10.93 21.17 5.04
N PRO A 446 -10.71 21.75 3.83
CA PRO A 446 -11.61 21.59 2.68
C PRO A 446 -11.59 20.18 2.07
N ASN A 447 -10.76 19.27 2.60
CA ASN A 447 -10.66 17.88 2.14
C ASN A 447 -11.43 16.96 3.10
N PRO A 448 -12.47 16.23 2.63
CA PRO A 448 -13.34 15.40 3.47
C PRO A 448 -12.69 14.07 3.95
N SER A 449 -11.38 13.88 3.75
CA SER A 449 -10.67 12.66 4.12
C SER A 449 -10.30 12.67 5.60
N GLY A 450 -11.23 12.19 6.43
CA GLY A 450 -10.97 11.80 7.82
C GLY A 450 -9.95 10.66 7.94
N ASN A 451 -9.84 10.09 9.14
CA ASN A 451 -8.93 8.97 9.44
C ASN A 451 -9.05 7.85 8.39
N ASN A 452 -7.91 7.27 8.00
CA ASN A 452 -7.83 6.34 6.88
C ASN A 452 -6.85 5.20 7.14
N ILE A 453 -7.27 3.97 6.82
CA ILE A 453 -6.42 2.78 6.86
C ILE A 453 -6.47 2.11 5.47
N GLY A 454 -5.31 1.98 4.83
CA GLY A 454 -5.13 1.17 3.64
C GLY A 454 -4.61 -0.20 4.02
N MET A 455 -5.16 -1.26 3.44
CA MET A 455 -4.82 -2.64 3.78
C MET A 455 -4.91 -3.58 2.58
N THR A 456 -4.23 -4.72 2.65
CA THR A 456 -4.30 -5.75 1.61
C THR A 456 -5.68 -6.40 1.55
N ILE A 457 -6.06 -6.88 0.37
CA ILE A 457 -7.26 -7.71 0.19
C ILE A 457 -6.99 -9.09 0.77
N ILE A 458 -7.95 -9.62 1.55
CA ILE A 458 -7.96 -11.03 1.96
C ILE A 458 -8.68 -11.85 0.88
N PRO A 459 -8.05 -12.91 0.34
CA PRO A 459 -8.66 -13.72 -0.70
C PRO A 459 -9.85 -14.53 -0.18
N GLY A 460 -10.77 -14.87 -1.08
CA GLY A 460 -11.96 -15.66 -0.76
C GLY A 460 -13.24 -14.83 -0.72
N ALA A 461 -14.28 -15.39 -0.11
CA ALA A 461 -15.57 -14.74 0.08
C ALA A 461 -15.93 -14.65 1.56
N PRO A 462 -16.69 -13.62 1.98
CA PRO A 462 -17.25 -13.56 3.32
C PRO A 462 -18.17 -14.77 3.59
N LEU A 463 -18.02 -15.40 4.75
CA LEU A 463 -18.76 -16.60 5.15
C LEU A 463 -20.27 -16.34 5.21
N ASP A 464 -20.70 -15.10 5.47
CA ASP A 464 -22.13 -14.74 5.49
C ASP A 464 -22.85 -15.02 4.15
N LYS A 465 -22.12 -15.04 3.03
CA LYS A 465 -22.67 -15.28 1.70
C LYS A 465 -23.05 -16.73 1.44
N SER A 466 -22.40 -17.68 2.11
CA SER A 466 -22.62 -19.11 1.89
C SER A 466 -23.14 -19.86 3.12
N TRP A 467 -23.09 -19.28 4.33
CA TRP A 467 -23.38 -19.98 5.60
C TRP A 467 -24.65 -20.85 5.57
N ASN A 468 -25.78 -20.29 5.11
CA ASN A 468 -27.07 -21.00 5.12
C ASN A 468 -27.14 -22.16 4.10
N SER A 469 -26.22 -22.21 3.14
CA SER A 469 -26.13 -23.29 2.15
C SER A 469 -25.14 -24.40 2.53
N LEU A 470 -24.36 -24.21 3.59
CA LEU A 470 -23.39 -25.19 4.05
C LEU A 470 -24.08 -26.38 4.72
N ASP A 471 -23.51 -27.57 4.54
CA ASP A 471 -23.89 -28.75 5.30
C ASP A 471 -23.37 -28.70 6.75
N ASP A 472 -23.93 -29.56 7.58
CA ASP A 472 -23.64 -29.62 9.01
C ASP A 472 -22.16 -29.92 9.32
N GLU A 473 -21.50 -30.76 8.52
CA GLU A 473 -20.09 -31.11 8.69
C GLU A 473 -19.18 -29.91 8.41
N THR A 474 -19.47 -29.17 7.34
CA THR A 474 -18.74 -27.96 6.96
C THR A 474 -18.96 -26.85 7.98
N LYS A 475 -20.19 -26.64 8.45
CA LYS A 475 -20.49 -25.68 9.53
C LYS A 475 -19.69 -26.02 10.80
N GLN A 476 -19.69 -27.28 11.20
CA GLN A 476 -18.92 -27.74 12.35
C GLN A 476 -17.41 -27.48 12.17
N SER A 477 -16.87 -27.81 10.99
CA SER A 477 -15.46 -27.56 10.64
C SER A 477 -15.09 -26.08 10.74
N VAL A 478 -15.89 -25.19 10.15
CA VAL A 478 -15.64 -23.74 10.17
C VAL A 478 -15.73 -23.18 11.59
N CYS A 479 -16.69 -23.62 12.41
CA CYS A 479 -16.78 -23.19 13.80
C CYS A 479 -15.58 -23.67 14.63
N ASN A 480 -15.12 -24.91 14.43
CA ASN A 480 -13.91 -25.42 15.08
C ASN A 480 -12.66 -24.64 14.66
N GLN A 481 -12.52 -24.33 13.37
CA GLN A 481 -11.44 -23.44 12.88
C GLN A 481 -11.52 -22.07 13.55
N THR A 482 -12.71 -21.49 13.66
CA THR A 482 -12.94 -20.19 14.31
C THR A 482 -12.51 -20.22 15.78
N TRP A 483 -12.92 -21.24 16.54
CA TRP A 483 -12.51 -21.41 17.94
C TRP A 483 -10.99 -21.60 18.09
N ASN A 484 -10.36 -22.32 17.17
CA ASN A 484 -8.90 -22.47 17.16
C ASN A 484 -8.18 -21.12 16.91
N LEU A 485 -8.75 -20.24 16.06
CA LEU A 485 -8.22 -18.89 15.85
C LEU A 485 -8.42 -18.02 17.10
N ILE A 486 -9.59 -18.09 17.75
CA ILE A 486 -9.86 -17.37 19.00
C ILE A 486 -8.87 -17.80 20.08
N ALA A 487 -8.63 -19.10 20.26
CA ALA A 487 -7.65 -19.60 21.21
C ALA A 487 -6.23 -19.05 20.93
N LYS A 488 -5.84 -18.92 19.65
CA LYS A 488 -4.58 -18.28 19.25
C LYS A 488 -4.54 -16.78 19.52
N LEU A 489 -5.66 -16.06 19.40
CA LEU A 489 -5.72 -14.64 19.77
C LEU A 489 -5.47 -14.45 21.27
N GLN A 490 -6.06 -15.32 22.08
CA GLN A 490 -5.95 -15.23 23.54
C GLN A 490 -4.53 -15.47 24.07
N THR A 491 -3.60 -15.98 23.25
CA THR A 491 -2.18 -16.13 23.63
C THR A 491 -1.33 -14.88 23.37
N ILE A 492 -1.88 -13.85 22.69
CA ILE A 492 -1.13 -12.63 22.39
C ILE A 492 -0.79 -11.93 23.72
N PRO A 493 0.51 -11.66 23.98
CA PRO A 493 0.91 -11.00 25.21
C PRO A 493 0.50 -9.54 25.19
N ARG A 494 0.02 -9.04 26.32
CA ARG A 494 -0.26 -7.61 26.48
C ARG A 494 1.05 -6.81 26.41
N PRO A 495 1.11 -5.71 25.62
CA PRO A 495 2.25 -4.80 25.65
C PRO A 495 2.46 -4.15 27.02
N ALA A 496 3.72 -4.03 27.46
CA ALA A 496 4.09 -3.52 28.79
C ALA A 496 3.55 -2.11 29.10
N HIS A 497 3.41 -1.24 28.09
CA HIS A 497 2.86 0.10 28.29
C HIS A 497 1.35 0.10 28.63
N LEU A 498 0.67 -1.05 28.50
CA LEU A 498 -0.73 -1.26 28.87
C LEU A 498 -0.87 -2.04 30.19
N ASP A 499 0.23 -2.22 30.93
CA ASP A 499 0.20 -2.91 32.22
C ASP A 499 -0.73 -2.19 33.21
N GLY A 500 -1.46 -2.98 33.99
CA GLY A 500 -2.42 -2.48 34.97
C GLY A 500 -3.79 -2.07 34.41
N LEU A 501 -4.03 -2.20 33.10
CA LEU A 501 -5.39 -2.18 32.52
C LEU A 501 -5.96 -3.60 32.48
N PHE A 502 -7.25 -3.76 32.71
CA PHE A 502 -7.94 -5.03 32.52
C PHE A 502 -8.78 -5.02 31.25
N GLN A 503 -9.33 -3.87 30.86
CA GLN A 503 -10.02 -3.67 29.60
C GLN A 503 -9.48 -2.43 28.88
N GLY A 504 -9.28 -2.55 27.57
CA GLY A 504 -8.91 -1.47 26.67
C GLY A 504 -8.77 -1.99 25.24
N LEU A 505 -8.89 -1.10 24.24
CA LEU A 505 -8.63 -1.45 22.84
C LEU A 505 -7.14 -1.73 22.61
N ALA A 506 -6.77 -2.20 21.42
CA ALA A 506 -5.41 -2.58 21.09
C ALA A 506 -4.33 -1.49 21.30
N ASP A 507 -4.72 -0.21 21.25
CA ASP A 507 -3.85 0.94 21.53
C ASP A 507 -3.98 1.48 22.97
N GLY A 508 -4.73 0.80 23.83
CA GLY A 508 -5.01 1.19 25.22
C GLY A 508 -6.15 2.19 25.40
N SER A 509 -6.77 2.66 24.31
CA SER A 509 -7.92 3.56 24.41
C SER A 509 -9.16 2.86 24.98
N PRO A 510 -10.07 3.59 25.65
CA PRO A 510 -11.32 3.02 26.14
C PRO A 510 -12.20 2.56 24.97
N THR A 511 -12.96 1.48 25.19
CA THR A 511 -13.96 1.03 24.23
C THR A 511 -15.22 1.89 24.30
N GLU A 512 -15.88 2.05 23.15
CA GLU A 512 -17.21 2.66 23.02
C GLU A 512 -18.34 1.63 22.88
N ASP A 513 -18.09 0.36 23.22
CA ASP A 513 -19.18 -0.60 23.37
C ASP A 513 -20.18 -0.05 24.41
N ALA A 514 -21.47 0.00 24.06
CA ALA A 514 -22.50 0.58 24.92
C ALA A 514 -22.60 -0.06 26.31
N LEU A 515 -22.17 -1.33 26.45
CA LEU A 515 -22.06 -2.03 27.74
C LEU A 515 -20.97 -1.45 28.64
N LEU A 516 -19.93 -0.85 28.07
CA LEU A 516 -18.71 -0.43 28.75
C LEU A 516 -18.42 1.07 28.68
N GLU A 517 -19.15 1.81 27.84
CA GLU A 517 -19.08 3.27 27.72
C GLU A 517 -19.07 3.94 29.10
N ASP A 518 -18.12 4.85 29.34
CA ASP A 518 -18.10 5.63 30.58
C ASP A 518 -19.05 6.83 30.49
N LEU A 519 -19.80 7.05 31.57
CA LEU A 519 -20.62 8.24 31.72
C LEU A 519 -19.81 9.46 32.17
N ASN A 520 -18.58 9.27 32.64
CA ASN A 520 -17.66 10.33 33.05
C ASN A 520 -16.77 10.80 31.90
N GLN A 521 -16.35 12.06 31.96
CA GLN A 521 -15.31 12.62 31.08
C GLN A 521 -14.17 13.21 31.93
N PRO A 522 -12.92 12.75 31.78
CA PRO A 522 -12.48 11.65 30.90
C PRO A 522 -12.94 10.26 31.39
N PRO A 523 -12.98 9.25 30.50
CA PRO A 523 -13.28 7.87 30.88
C PRO A 523 -12.27 7.34 31.91
N GLN A 524 -12.78 6.64 32.92
CA GLN A 524 -12.01 5.95 33.93
C GLN A 524 -11.55 4.57 33.41
N PRO A 525 -10.27 4.21 33.62
CA PRO A 525 -9.75 2.92 33.19
C PRO A 525 -10.33 1.77 34.02
N LEU A 526 -10.72 0.69 33.35
CA LEU A 526 -11.14 -0.55 34.01
C LEU A 526 -9.90 -1.40 34.31
N ARG A 527 -9.62 -1.66 35.59
CA ARG A 527 -8.39 -2.32 36.05
C ARG A 527 -8.62 -3.73 36.57
N THR A 528 -9.88 -4.11 36.76
CA THR A 528 -10.31 -5.44 37.18
C THR A 528 -11.60 -5.84 36.47
N ASP A 529 -11.94 -7.13 36.54
CA ASP A 529 -13.24 -7.63 36.09
C ASP A 529 -14.41 -7.06 36.90
N ASP A 530 -14.20 -6.82 38.19
CA ASP A 530 -15.21 -6.19 39.04
C ASP A 530 -15.50 -4.75 38.60
N ASP A 531 -14.49 -3.98 38.16
CA ASP A 531 -14.70 -2.65 37.57
C ASP A 531 -15.57 -2.75 36.29
N LEU A 532 -15.27 -3.75 35.45
CA LEU A 532 -16.00 -3.99 34.21
C LEU A 532 -17.46 -4.39 34.47
N ARG A 533 -17.70 -5.30 35.41
CA ARG A 533 -19.04 -5.74 35.81
C ARG A 533 -19.82 -4.59 36.45
N ALA A 534 -19.17 -3.78 37.30
CA ALA A 534 -19.74 -2.57 37.86
C ALA A 534 -20.12 -1.57 36.76
N ARG A 535 -19.29 -1.41 35.72
CA ARG A 535 -19.60 -0.56 34.57
C ARG A 535 -20.84 -1.03 33.82
N ILE A 536 -20.95 -2.32 33.52
CA ILE A 536 -22.15 -2.90 32.87
C ILE A 536 -23.39 -2.64 33.72
N TYR A 537 -23.28 -2.82 35.03
CA TYR A 537 -24.37 -2.55 35.96
C TYR A 537 -24.80 -1.08 35.97
N GLN A 538 -23.84 -0.16 36.03
CA GLN A 538 -24.10 1.28 35.97
C GLN A 538 -24.81 1.65 34.66
N ARG A 539 -24.36 1.10 33.52
CA ARG A 539 -24.98 1.32 32.22
C ARG A 539 -26.40 0.76 32.14
N TYR A 540 -26.62 -0.44 32.68
CA TYR A 540 -27.96 -1.03 32.78
C TYR A 540 -28.94 -0.12 33.54
N LEU A 541 -28.55 0.36 34.72
CA LEU A 541 -29.40 1.27 35.50
C LEU A 541 -29.60 2.61 34.79
N HIS A 542 -28.55 3.18 34.20
CA HIS A 542 -28.60 4.45 33.49
C HIS A 542 -29.59 4.42 32.32
N CYS A 543 -29.65 3.29 31.59
CA CYS A 543 -30.60 3.08 30.49
C CYS A 543 -32.00 2.63 30.97
N GLY A 544 -32.30 2.69 32.27
CA GLY A 544 -33.63 2.40 32.82
C GLY A 544 -33.89 0.93 33.17
N GLY A 545 -32.84 0.11 33.28
CA GLY A 545 -32.94 -1.29 33.68
C GLY A 545 -33.34 -1.44 35.14
N LEU A 546 -34.58 -1.88 35.41
CA LEU A 546 -35.08 -2.08 36.78
C LEU A 546 -35.35 -3.54 37.13
N LYS A 547 -35.61 -4.40 36.13
CA LYS A 547 -36.08 -5.78 36.34
C LYS A 547 -35.09 -6.61 37.16
N TYR A 548 -33.80 -6.46 36.93
CA TYR A 548 -32.73 -7.21 37.61
C TYR A 548 -31.84 -6.29 38.44
N LYS A 549 -32.35 -5.15 38.93
CA LYS A 549 -31.54 -4.15 39.64
C LYS A 549 -30.72 -4.74 40.80
N ASP A 550 -31.28 -5.68 41.55
CA ASP A 550 -30.62 -6.26 42.72
C ASP A 550 -29.86 -7.56 42.40
N GLU A 551 -30.05 -8.12 41.20
CA GLU A 551 -29.55 -9.43 40.78
C GLU A 551 -28.49 -9.35 39.67
N LEU A 552 -28.48 -8.29 38.86
CA LEU A 552 -27.70 -8.23 37.62
C LEU A 552 -26.22 -8.51 37.84
N LEU A 553 -25.61 -7.91 38.86
CA LEU A 553 -24.19 -8.14 39.18
C LEU A 553 -23.87 -9.62 39.42
N THR A 554 -24.78 -10.36 40.06
CA THR A 554 -24.64 -11.80 40.32
C THR A 554 -24.87 -12.65 39.07
N MET A 555 -25.62 -12.13 38.09
CA MET A 555 -25.89 -12.79 36.81
C MET A 555 -24.78 -12.54 35.77
N LEU A 556 -23.86 -11.60 36.01
CA LEU A 556 -22.74 -11.34 35.11
C LEU A 556 -21.64 -12.40 35.32
N PRO A 557 -21.03 -12.93 34.24
CA PRO A 557 -19.88 -13.82 34.38
C PRO A 557 -18.72 -13.12 35.11
N GLN A 558 -17.80 -13.93 35.63
CA GLN A 558 -16.61 -13.44 36.31
C GLN A 558 -15.36 -14.12 35.75
N SER A 559 -14.28 -13.36 35.58
CA SER A 559 -12.97 -13.87 35.14
C SER A 559 -11.83 -13.16 35.83
N SER A 560 -10.74 -13.88 36.10
CA SER A 560 -9.46 -13.28 36.52
C SER A 560 -8.52 -13.02 35.34
N ALA A 561 -8.85 -13.51 34.15
CA ALA A 561 -8.02 -13.39 32.96
C ALA A 561 -8.44 -12.17 32.12
N SER A 562 -7.47 -11.56 31.46
CA SER A 562 -7.74 -10.60 30.40
C SER A 562 -6.85 -10.89 29.20
N VAL A 563 -7.51 -11.17 28.08
CA VAL A 563 -6.94 -11.82 26.88
C VAL A 563 -7.26 -10.98 25.64
N PHE A 564 -6.48 -11.15 24.55
CA PHE A 564 -6.84 -10.46 23.30
C PHE A 564 -8.12 -11.06 22.76
N THR A 565 -9.04 -10.19 22.40
CA THR A 565 -10.35 -10.54 21.86
C THR A 565 -10.60 -9.66 20.65
N HIS A 566 -11.15 -10.24 19.57
CA HIS A 566 -11.56 -9.49 18.39
C HIS A 566 -12.83 -8.67 18.69
N ALA A 567 -13.73 -9.23 19.49
CA ALA A 567 -14.96 -8.61 19.99
C ALA A 567 -16.06 -8.34 18.95
N ASP A 568 -15.88 -8.86 17.72
CA ASP A 568 -16.87 -8.82 16.64
C ASP A 568 -16.74 -10.02 15.68
N ILE A 569 -16.49 -11.21 16.22
CA ILE A 569 -16.48 -12.44 15.41
C ILE A 569 -17.91 -12.76 14.95
N ALA A 570 -18.13 -12.61 13.65
CA ALA A 570 -19.38 -12.92 12.95
C ALA A 570 -19.09 -13.38 11.51
N PRO A 571 -20.00 -14.12 10.84
CA PRO A 571 -19.75 -14.63 9.50
C PRO A 571 -19.35 -13.57 8.45
N ARG A 572 -19.82 -12.33 8.61
CA ARG A 572 -19.47 -11.20 7.74
C ARG A 572 -17.98 -10.79 7.81
N ASN A 573 -17.32 -11.14 8.91
CA ASN A 573 -15.93 -10.79 9.21
C ASN A 573 -14.97 -11.99 9.01
N ILE A 574 -15.49 -13.15 8.58
CA ILE A 574 -14.69 -14.36 8.33
C ILE A 574 -14.63 -14.58 6.82
N MET A 575 -13.43 -14.62 6.26
CA MET A 575 -13.18 -14.93 4.87
C MET A 575 -12.87 -16.42 4.71
N VAL A 576 -13.45 -17.05 3.69
CA VAL A 576 -13.22 -18.46 3.37
C VAL A 576 -12.88 -18.69 1.90
N ASP A 577 -12.07 -19.71 1.63
CA ASP A 577 -11.83 -20.21 0.27
C ASP A 577 -12.97 -21.14 -0.22
N GLU A 578 -12.83 -21.66 -1.44
CA GLU A 578 -13.79 -22.58 -2.05
C GLU A 578 -13.97 -23.90 -1.29
N ARG A 579 -13.00 -24.27 -0.43
CA ARG A 579 -13.05 -25.45 0.43
C ARG A 579 -13.51 -25.14 1.85
N HIS A 580 -13.98 -23.91 2.09
CA HIS A 580 -14.40 -23.41 3.40
C HIS A 580 -13.27 -23.41 4.45
N GLY A 581 -12.02 -23.33 4.00
CA GLY A 581 -10.88 -23.02 4.86
C GLY A 581 -10.86 -21.52 5.16
N ILE A 582 -10.69 -21.14 6.43
CA ILE A 582 -10.61 -19.72 6.81
C ILE A 582 -9.33 -19.09 6.23
N THR A 583 -9.50 -18.10 5.36
CA THR A 583 -8.42 -17.37 4.69
C THR A 583 -8.08 -16.04 5.35
N GLY A 584 -8.94 -15.54 6.25
CA GLY A 584 -8.66 -14.34 7.03
C GLY A 584 -9.82 -13.85 7.89
N ILE A 585 -9.48 -13.01 8.86
CA ILE A 585 -10.44 -12.33 9.75
C ILE A 585 -10.36 -10.82 9.52
N LEU A 586 -11.51 -10.17 9.35
CA LEU A 586 -11.69 -8.76 9.00
C LEU A 586 -12.28 -7.95 10.17
N ASP A 587 -12.19 -6.63 10.07
CA ASP A 587 -12.85 -5.65 10.95
C ASP A 587 -12.41 -5.69 12.42
N TRP A 588 -11.15 -5.29 12.65
CA TRP A 588 -10.47 -5.33 13.95
C TRP A 588 -10.77 -4.10 14.84
N GLU A 589 -11.83 -3.35 14.57
CA GLU A 589 -12.06 -2.04 15.19
C GLU A 589 -12.31 -2.08 16.71
N TRP A 590 -12.91 -3.18 17.19
CA TRP A 590 -13.25 -3.40 18.61
C TRP A 590 -12.22 -4.25 19.34
N ALA A 591 -11.17 -4.67 18.64
CA ALA A 591 -10.20 -5.60 19.18
C ALA A 591 -9.36 -4.98 20.30
N GLY A 592 -9.09 -5.78 21.33
CA GLY A 592 -8.47 -5.29 22.56
C GLY A 592 -8.37 -6.36 23.64
N TRP A 593 -8.11 -5.92 24.87
CA TRP A 593 -8.05 -6.77 26.06
C TRP A 593 -9.41 -6.80 26.74
N TYR A 594 -9.92 -8.00 26.98
CA TYR A 594 -11.22 -8.25 27.60
C TYR A 594 -11.16 -9.55 28.43
N PRO A 595 -12.14 -9.81 29.32
CA PRO A 595 -12.34 -11.12 29.93
C PRO A 595 -12.38 -12.24 28.90
N ASP A 596 -11.92 -13.43 29.27
CA ASP A 596 -11.94 -14.63 28.42
C ASP A 596 -13.34 -15.11 28.01
N TYR A 597 -14.39 -14.70 28.73
CA TYR A 597 -15.78 -14.91 28.32
C TYR A 597 -16.28 -13.94 27.24
N TRP A 598 -15.55 -12.86 26.96
CA TRP A 598 -16.07 -11.74 26.18
C TRP A 598 -16.33 -12.10 24.71
N GLU A 599 -15.43 -12.82 24.05
CA GLU A 599 -15.63 -13.23 22.65
C GLU A 599 -16.89 -14.10 22.50
N TYR A 600 -17.07 -15.07 23.40
CA TYR A 600 -18.26 -15.90 23.45
C TYR A 600 -19.51 -15.04 23.63
N ALA A 601 -19.49 -14.09 24.57
CA ALA A 601 -20.60 -13.17 24.77
C ALA A 601 -20.91 -12.33 23.51
N GLN A 602 -19.90 -11.84 22.78
CA GLN A 602 -20.08 -11.06 21.55
C GLN A 602 -20.64 -11.90 20.40
N ILE A 603 -20.17 -13.14 20.21
CA ILE A 603 -20.71 -14.09 19.22
C ILE A 603 -22.21 -14.34 19.45
N MET A 604 -22.63 -14.42 20.73
CA MET A 604 -24.03 -14.63 21.12
C MET A 604 -24.90 -13.35 21.06
N ARG A 605 -24.36 -12.21 20.60
CA ARG A 605 -25.13 -10.97 20.45
C ARG A 605 -26.20 -11.14 19.35
N PRO A 606 -27.45 -10.66 19.53
CA PRO A 606 -28.48 -10.77 18.50
C PRO A 606 -28.08 -10.20 17.12
N ALA A 607 -27.25 -9.16 17.10
CA ALA A 607 -26.71 -8.56 15.86
C ALA A 607 -25.82 -9.51 15.03
N CYS A 608 -25.31 -10.59 15.62
CA CYS A 608 -24.53 -11.63 14.95
C CYS A 608 -25.40 -12.81 14.47
N ARG A 609 -26.73 -12.74 14.63
CA ARG A 609 -27.65 -13.80 14.21
C ARG A 609 -27.72 -13.89 12.69
N LEU A 610 -27.02 -14.86 12.12
CA LEU A 610 -27.15 -15.30 10.73
C LEU A 610 -27.51 -16.77 10.71
N GLY A 611 -28.75 -17.10 10.33
CA GLY A 611 -29.25 -18.48 10.35
C GLY A 611 -29.05 -19.13 11.72
N ASP A 612 -28.43 -20.30 11.72
CA ASP A 612 -28.07 -21.11 12.89
C ASP A 612 -26.61 -20.91 13.38
N TRP A 613 -25.90 -19.86 12.93
CA TRP A 613 -24.49 -19.59 13.29
C TRP A 613 -24.23 -19.65 14.80
N GLN A 614 -25.08 -18.98 15.60
CA GLN A 614 -24.91 -18.91 17.05
C GLN A 614 -25.09 -20.28 17.71
N GLU A 615 -26.03 -21.08 17.20
CA GLU A 615 -26.26 -22.44 17.68
C GLU A 615 -25.06 -23.34 17.39
N TRP A 616 -24.42 -23.19 16.22
CA TRP A 616 -23.20 -23.92 15.88
C TRP A 616 -21.99 -23.48 16.69
N MET A 617 -21.81 -22.18 16.89
CA MET A 617 -20.74 -21.65 17.74
C MET A 617 -20.91 -22.09 19.20
N ASP A 618 -22.13 -22.09 19.75
CA ASP A 618 -22.40 -22.59 21.11
C ASP A 618 -22.18 -24.11 21.22
N ARG A 619 -22.61 -24.86 20.20
CA ARG A 619 -22.44 -26.32 20.14
C ARG A 619 -20.98 -26.73 20.13
N THR A 620 -20.13 -25.99 19.42
CA THR A 620 -18.70 -26.28 19.24
C THR A 620 -17.79 -25.54 20.22
N ALA A 621 -18.36 -24.69 21.09
CA ALA A 621 -17.59 -23.91 22.04
C ALA A 621 -16.74 -24.82 22.95
N PRO A 622 -15.41 -24.60 23.05
CA PRO A 622 -14.57 -25.33 24.01
C PRO A 622 -15.01 -25.12 25.45
N GLN A 623 -15.57 -23.94 25.74
CA GLN A 623 -16.13 -23.57 27.03
C GLN A 623 -17.37 -22.71 26.80
N ARG A 624 -18.47 -23.05 27.49
CA ARG A 624 -19.69 -22.25 27.51
C ARG A 624 -19.71 -21.34 28.73
N TRP A 625 -20.28 -20.16 28.55
CA TRP A 625 -20.41 -19.16 29.60
C TRP A 625 -21.88 -18.84 29.86
N ASP A 626 -22.26 -18.71 31.13
CA ASP A 626 -23.55 -18.16 31.50
C ASP A 626 -23.53 -16.64 31.30
N ILE A 627 -24.10 -16.20 30.18
CA ILE A 627 -24.18 -14.79 29.78
C ILE A 627 -25.58 -14.21 30.02
N ALA A 628 -26.38 -14.78 30.92
CA ALA A 628 -27.73 -14.30 31.22
C ALA A 628 -27.75 -12.83 31.66
N GLY A 629 -26.81 -12.41 32.52
CA GLY A 629 -26.66 -11.01 32.94
C GLY A 629 -26.30 -10.08 31.79
N ILE A 630 -25.37 -10.48 30.92
CA ILE A 630 -25.00 -9.69 29.72
C ILE A 630 -26.20 -9.57 28.77
N THR A 631 -26.94 -10.66 28.58
CA THR A 631 -28.15 -10.68 27.74
C THR A 631 -29.24 -9.78 28.32
N ALA A 632 -29.43 -9.80 29.64
CA ALA A 632 -30.37 -8.92 30.33
C ALA A 632 -29.98 -7.44 30.18
N ALA A 633 -28.69 -7.11 30.29
CA ALA A 633 -28.19 -5.76 30.08
C ALA A 633 -28.42 -5.29 28.63
N ARG A 634 -28.06 -6.11 27.65
CA ARG A 634 -28.22 -5.78 26.22
C ARG A 634 -29.65 -5.45 25.83
N ARG A 635 -30.66 -6.11 26.41
CA ARG A 635 -32.08 -5.85 26.11
C ARG A 635 -32.56 -4.45 26.52
N VAL A 636 -31.80 -3.76 27.37
CA VAL A 636 -32.12 -2.41 27.83
C VAL A 636 -31.27 -1.37 27.09
N LEU A 637 -30.02 -1.70 26.78
CA LEU A 637 -29.06 -0.80 26.15
C LEU A 637 -29.20 -0.70 24.62
N PHE A 638 -29.76 -1.72 23.97
CA PHE A 638 -29.98 -1.83 22.53
C PHE A 638 -31.44 -2.18 22.26
#